data_AF-V5FPU2-F1
#
_entry.id   AF-V5FPU2-F1
#
_cell.length_a   1.000
_cell.length_b   1.000
_cell.length_c   1.000
_cell.angle_alpha   90.00
_cell.angle_beta   90.00
_cell.angle_gamma   90.00
#
_symmetry.space_group_name_H-M   'P 1'
#
loop_
_entity.id
_entity.type
_entity.pdbx_description
1 polymer ?
#
loop_
_entity_poly.entity_id
_entity_poly.type
_entity_poly.pdbx_seq_one_letter_code
_entity_poly.pdbx_strand_id
1 'polypeptide(L)'
;MYLPSINPEHLSSEQRALYDDMQSVLSSNFSSLGTKRKDGGLVGPLGVWIHDPSVFGEAAWRLTKDVTTKASLSENVRQTAILTVGSHFKAEYELYAHKKLAASCLSETKIASLTNNTRPNDLTPSEAVAYDISQALLHGGPLQPDLYKKGSDILGNEGVRELIYLVGTYCLVSMTLNGFGVQSPVPSSTLGNGRPSEYKTISPMTGETLRSFPETTDEEVFEALNTAHVRWSQDWRLRTVEQRAQLMHKAAKIMREREEHLAQLITREMGKLIPQARYEVGLSADVLEYYATHAVDFLKPKALPETNGCVLKSEPIGIIFAIEPWNFPYYQLARVAGPQLVAGNAVIVKHAPTVPQCALAFAQLFRDAGFPEGVYTNLFCSISQANSLIDDFRVQGVTLTGSTRAGASVAQRAGQNLKKVVLEMGGSDPFLVLEDAPLEQTIPAACKARIIAMGQACVSSKRFIVIGKERGRLFLEGLKREMEKLKPGDPADASTSIGPLFSERAVEGLLSQIEVAKKYGAKVIHGGKRIDHPGCFLEPTIITDISEENPLFQEETFGPVASVYIVDTEAEAIRIANATPFGLGASVFGKDLKHAQDVADKIDSGMVFVNSYAYTAPEAPFGGIKNSGFGRELSELGIGEFVNKKLIKTATL
;
A
#
# COMPACT_ATOMS: atom_id res chain seq x y z
N MET A 1 25.21 8.37 14.19
CA MET A 1 26.40 8.40 15.07
C MET A 1 26.00 7.65 16.33
N TYR A 2 26.52 6.44 16.55
CA TYR A 2 26.15 5.62 17.73
C TYR A 2 27.08 5.98 18.89
N LEU A 3 26.54 6.25 20.08
CA LEU A 3 27.35 6.42 21.29
C LEU A 3 27.97 5.06 21.67
N PRO A 4 29.29 4.95 21.84
CA PRO A 4 29.95 3.68 22.13
C PRO A 4 29.67 3.24 23.57
N SER A 5 29.26 1.99 23.77
CA SER A 5 29.02 1.45 25.12
C SER A 5 30.23 1.60 26.04
N ILE A 6 30.01 2.03 27.27
CA ILE A 6 31.07 2.13 28.29
C ILE A 6 31.24 0.80 29.01
N ASN A 7 32.45 0.23 28.97
CA ASN A 7 32.80 -0.92 29.81
C ASN A 7 32.79 -0.46 31.28
N PRO A 8 32.12 -1.18 32.20
CA PRO A 8 32.09 -0.84 33.62
C PRO A 8 33.47 -0.58 34.25
N GLU A 9 34.53 -1.22 33.76
CA GLU A 9 35.91 -1.01 34.23
C GLU A 9 36.46 0.40 33.93
N HIS A 10 35.85 1.12 33.00
CA HIS A 10 36.28 2.45 32.56
C HIS A 10 35.35 3.59 33.01
N LEU A 11 34.40 3.31 33.90
CA LEU A 11 33.47 4.34 34.40
C LEU A 11 34.20 5.34 35.31
N SER A 12 33.90 6.63 35.14
CA SER A 12 34.27 7.64 36.14
C SER A 12 33.56 7.41 37.48
N SER A 13 33.99 8.08 38.55
CA SER A 13 33.34 7.95 39.86
C SER A 13 31.84 8.34 39.84
N GLU A 14 31.49 9.36 39.05
CA GLU A 14 30.09 9.81 38.87
C GLU A 14 29.26 8.79 38.08
N GLN A 15 29.82 8.29 36.96
CA GLN A 15 29.17 7.26 36.15
C GLN A 15 28.98 5.95 36.90
N ARG A 16 29.96 5.60 37.74
CA ARG A 16 29.93 4.39 38.57
C ARG A 16 28.83 4.44 39.63
N ALA A 17 28.64 5.58 40.29
CA ALA A 17 27.55 5.76 41.26
C ALA A 17 26.17 5.54 40.62
N LEU A 18 25.94 6.13 39.43
CA LEU A 18 24.70 5.95 38.69
C LEU A 18 24.52 4.50 38.20
N TYR A 19 25.57 3.89 37.67
CA TYR A 19 25.58 2.50 37.21
C TYR A 19 25.26 1.50 38.33
N ASP A 20 25.83 1.68 39.51
CA ASP A 20 25.62 0.79 40.65
C ASP A 20 24.18 0.91 41.20
N ASP A 21 23.61 2.12 41.24
CA ASP A 21 22.19 2.33 41.59
C ASP A 21 21.24 1.68 40.56
N MET A 22 21.53 1.88 39.26
CA MET A 22 20.81 1.22 38.17
C MET A 22 20.83 -0.31 38.31
N GLN A 23 22.02 -0.88 38.51
CA GLN A 23 22.17 -2.32 38.67
C GLN A 23 21.35 -2.87 39.83
N SER A 24 21.35 -2.20 40.98
CA SER A 24 20.61 -2.63 42.16
C SER A 24 19.11 -2.73 41.85
N VAL A 25 18.53 -1.68 41.29
CA VAL A 25 17.09 -1.63 40.97
C VAL A 25 16.71 -2.64 39.88
N LEU A 26 17.52 -2.74 38.83
CA LEU A 26 17.28 -3.67 37.72
C LEU A 26 17.35 -5.13 38.17
N SER A 27 18.30 -5.46 39.05
CA SER A 27 18.44 -6.83 39.55
C SER A 27 17.30 -7.23 40.49
N SER A 28 16.72 -6.27 41.23
CA SER A 28 15.60 -6.54 42.14
C SER A 28 14.24 -6.58 41.45
N ASN A 29 14.01 -5.73 40.43
CA ASN A 29 12.67 -5.54 39.84
C ASN A 29 12.56 -6.04 38.39
N PHE A 30 13.68 -6.25 37.71
CA PHE A 30 13.73 -6.53 36.28
C PHE A 30 14.73 -7.66 35.95
N SER A 31 14.91 -8.61 36.86
CA SER A 31 15.87 -9.71 36.74
C SER A 31 15.64 -10.62 35.51
N SER A 32 14.43 -10.60 34.95
CA SER A 32 14.05 -11.30 33.73
C SER A 32 14.42 -10.56 32.43
N LEU A 33 14.86 -9.30 32.52
CA LEU A 33 15.26 -8.48 31.38
C LEU A 33 16.77 -8.63 31.11
N GLY A 34 17.12 -8.81 29.84
CA GLY A 34 18.52 -8.76 29.39
C GLY A 34 19.03 -7.33 29.40
N THR A 35 19.39 -6.81 30.57
CA THR A 35 19.78 -5.41 30.82
C THR A 35 21.29 -5.16 30.74
N LYS A 36 22.08 -6.23 30.57
CA LYS A 36 23.55 -6.20 30.54
C LYS A 36 24.10 -6.91 29.30
N ARG A 37 25.20 -6.38 28.77
CA ARG A 37 26.06 -7.01 27.76
C ARG A 37 26.99 -8.04 28.39
N LYS A 38 27.70 -8.81 27.56
CA LYS A 38 28.72 -9.79 28.00
C LYS A 38 29.87 -9.14 28.77
N ASP A 39 30.21 -7.89 28.46
CA ASP A 39 31.24 -7.09 29.14
C ASP A 39 30.70 -6.36 30.39
N GLY A 40 29.45 -6.62 30.79
CA GLY A 40 28.79 -6.00 31.94
C GLY A 40 28.18 -4.63 31.67
N GLY A 41 28.43 -4.00 30.52
CA GLY A 41 27.84 -2.71 30.17
C GLY A 41 26.31 -2.77 30.09
N LEU A 42 25.60 -1.73 30.53
CA LEU A 42 24.14 -1.68 30.43
C LEU A 42 23.69 -1.48 28.97
N VAL A 43 22.54 -2.04 28.61
CA VAL A 43 21.95 -1.93 27.27
C VAL A 43 20.84 -0.88 27.21
N GLY A 44 20.57 -0.39 26.00
CA GLY A 44 19.44 0.51 25.75
C GLY A 44 19.65 1.92 26.32
N PRO A 45 18.58 2.61 26.78
CA PRO A 45 18.68 3.97 27.30
C PRO A 45 19.56 4.06 28.55
N LEU A 46 19.69 2.96 29.30
CA LEU A 46 20.52 2.87 30.50
C LEU A 46 22.00 3.13 30.20
N GLY A 47 22.52 2.62 29.08
CA GLY A 47 23.88 2.88 28.66
C GLY A 47 24.11 4.34 28.27
N VAL A 48 23.10 4.98 27.65
CA VAL A 48 23.15 6.40 27.26
C VAL A 48 23.12 7.32 28.46
N TRP A 49 22.28 7.04 29.46
CA TRP A 49 22.20 7.81 30.70
C TRP A 49 23.50 7.78 31.50
N ILE A 50 24.33 6.75 31.30
CA ILE A 50 25.66 6.66 31.92
C ILE A 50 26.68 7.57 31.20
N HIS A 51 26.51 7.94 29.93
CA HIS A 51 27.48 8.79 29.24
C HIS A 51 27.58 10.18 29.86
N ASP A 52 26.43 10.80 30.19
CA ASP A 52 26.35 12.14 30.78
C ASP A 52 25.41 12.16 32.01
N PRO A 53 25.84 11.63 33.17
CA PRO A 53 25.01 11.52 34.37
C PRO A 53 24.42 12.87 34.83
N SER A 54 25.26 13.91 34.94
CA SER A 54 24.88 15.24 35.44
C SER A 54 24.01 16.07 34.49
N VAL A 55 24.06 15.83 33.18
CA VAL A 55 23.29 16.63 32.20
C VAL A 55 21.86 16.09 32.05
N PHE A 56 21.69 14.77 32.02
CA PHE A 56 20.40 14.15 31.75
C PHE A 56 20.23 12.78 32.43
N GLY A 57 21.31 12.00 32.52
CA GLY A 57 21.24 10.60 32.92
C GLY A 57 20.62 10.35 34.30
N GLU A 58 21.06 11.09 35.32
CA GLU A 58 20.54 10.96 36.68
C GLU A 58 19.06 11.37 36.76
N ALA A 59 18.67 12.45 36.06
CA ALA A 59 17.30 12.94 36.06
C ALA A 59 16.35 11.93 35.39
N ALA A 60 16.74 11.40 34.22
CA ALA A 60 15.99 10.39 33.49
C ALA A 60 15.89 9.08 34.29
N TRP A 61 16.98 8.65 34.93
CA TRP A 61 17.01 7.47 35.77
C TRP A 61 16.13 7.64 37.01
N ARG A 62 16.22 8.77 37.72
CA ARG A 62 15.40 9.04 38.91
C ARG A 62 13.92 9.00 38.57
N LEU A 63 13.50 9.62 37.47
CA LEU A 63 12.12 9.56 37.00
C LEU A 63 11.70 8.12 36.70
N THR A 64 12.52 7.37 35.95
CA THR A 64 12.26 5.96 35.62
C THR A 64 12.15 5.11 36.88
N LYS A 65 13.04 5.30 37.85
CA LYS A 65 13.08 4.60 39.14
C LYS A 65 11.86 4.93 39.99
N ASP A 66 11.46 6.20 40.08
CA ASP A 66 10.29 6.60 40.86
C ASP A 66 9.00 6.02 40.26
N VAL A 67 8.83 6.10 38.94
CA VAL A 67 7.66 5.57 38.22
C VAL A 67 7.61 4.03 38.26
N THR A 68 8.73 3.35 38.44
CA THR A 68 8.79 1.88 38.52
C THR A 68 8.70 1.32 39.93
N THR A 69 9.33 1.97 40.92
CA THR A 69 9.43 1.44 42.29
C THR A 69 8.33 1.92 43.24
N LYS A 70 7.61 3.00 42.89
CA LYS A 70 6.50 3.56 43.70
C LYS A 70 5.15 3.45 42.98
N ALA A 71 4.96 2.38 42.22
CA ALA A 71 3.76 2.16 41.42
C ALA A 71 2.52 1.93 42.30
N SER A 72 1.47 2.72 42.08
CA SER A 72 0.13 2.52 42.65
C SER A 72 -0.81 1.80 41.67
N LEU A 73 -0.52 1.88 40.36
CA LEU A 73 -1.26 1.17 39.32
C LEU A 73 -0.95 -0.33 39.34
N SER A 74 -1.96 -1.15 39.07
CA SER A 74 -1.79 -2.59 38.91
C SER A 74 -0.97 -2.93 37.66
N GLU A 75 -0.27 -4.06 37.71
CA GLU A 75 0.69 -4.45 36.65
C GLU A 75 0.03 -4.59 35.27
N ASN A 76 -1.18 -5.12 35.19
CA ASN A 76 -1.93 -5.25 33.94
C ASN A 76 -2.26 -3.88 33.29
N VAL A 77 -2.59 -2.86 34.09
CA VAL A 77 -2.85 -1.49 33.64
C VAL A 77 -1.57 -0.87 33.09
N ARG A 78 -0.46 -1.03 33.82
CA ARG A 78 0.85 -0.51 33.42
C ARG A 78 1.34 -1.17 32.14
N GLN A 79 1.29 -2.49 32.05
CA GLN A 79 1.72 -3.22 30.84
C GLN A 79 0.81 -2.92 29.64
N THR A 80 -0.49 -2.68 29.86
CA THR A 80 -1.39 -2.23 28.78
C THR A 80 -0.91 -0.90 28.19
N ALA A 81 -0.60 0.08 29.03
CA ALA A 81 -0.10 1.38 28.60
C ALA A 81 1.27 1.26 27.90
N ILE A 82 2.22 0.53 28.50
CA ILE A 82 3.57 0.36 27.97
C ILE A 82 3.56 -0.33 26.60
N LEU A 83 2.85 -1.45 26.46
CA LEU A 83 2.75 -2.14 25.17
C LEU A 83 2.07 -1.28 24.10
N THR A 84 1.12 -0.44 24.49
CA THR A 84 0.47 0.52 23.59
C THR A 84 1.47 1.56 23.07
N VAL A 85 2.27 2.14 23.96
CA VAL A 85 3.32 3.11 23.61
C VAL A 85 4.41 2.45 22.75
N GLY A 86 4.95 1.32 23.19
CA GLY A 86 5.98 0.59 22.45
C GLY A 86 5.51 0.14 21.06
N SER A 87 4.23 -0.20 20.89
CA SER A 87 3.66 -0.55 19.58
C SER A 87 3.52 0.67 18.67
N HIS A 88 3.09 1.82 19.22
CA HIS A 88 3.01 3.08 18.48
C HIS A 88 4.38 3.49 17.91
N PHE A 89 5.43 3.44 18.74
CA PHE A 89 6.79 3.78 18.30
C PHE A 89 7.52 2.63 17.60
N LYS A 90 6.96 1.41 17.58
CA LYS A 90 7.63 0.19 17.09
C LYS A 90 8.97 -0.10 17.79
N ALA A 91 9.05 0.16 19.09
CA ALA A 91 10.26 -0.04 19.88
C ALA A 91 10.52 -1.54 20.15
N GLU A 92 11.31 -2.19 19.29
CA GLU A 92 11.49 -3.66 19.29
C GLU A 92 11.99 -4.22 20.63
N TYR A 93 13.02 -3.60 21.22
CA TYR A 93 13.55 -4.02 22.52
C TYR A 93 12.51 -3.85 23.64
N GLU A 94 11.79 -2.73 23.64
CA GLU A 94 10.75 -2.45 24.64
C GLU A 94 9.63 -3.48 24.56
N LEU A 95 9.12 -3.74 23.34
CA LEU A 95 8.10 -4.75 23.11
C LEU A 95 8.57 -6.14 23.52
N TYR A 96 9.83 -6.51 23.23
CA TYR A 96 10.40 -7.77 23.68
C TYR A 96 10.42 -7.89 25.22
N ALA A 97 10.92 -6.85 25.90
CA ALA A 97 11.04 -6.81 27.35
C ALA A 97 9.65 -6.88 28.02
N HIS A 98 8.73 -6.04 27.57
CA HIS A 98 7.43 -5.88 28.20
C HIS A 98 6.43 -6.97 27.84
N LYS A 99 6.59 -7.66 26.71
CA LYS A 99 5.82 -8.90 26.44
C LYS A 99 6.06 -9.97 27.52
N LYS A 100 7.30 -10.12 28.00
CA LYS A 100 7.63 -11.09 29.06
C LYS A 100 7.02 -10.72 30.40
N LEU A 101 7.04 -9.43 30.74
CA LEU A 101 6.43 -8.93 31.98
C LEU A 101 4.90 -9.04 31.93
N ALA A 102 4.32 -8.64 30.80
CA ALA A 102 2.88 -8.71 30.54
C ALA A 102 2.32 -10.14 30.61
N ALA A 103 3.11 -11.17 30.25
CA ALA A 103 2.65 -12.57 30.30
C ALA A 103 2.21 -13.03 31.70
N SER A 104 2.61 -12.34 32.76
CA SER A 104 2.17 -12.64 34.14
C SER A 104 0.81 -12.03 34.50
N CYS A 105 0.32 -11.06 33.74
CA CYS A 105 -0.86 -10.25 34.11
C CYS A 105 -1.85 -9.98 32.96
N LEU A 106 -1.50 -10.30 31.71
CA LEU A 106 -2.33 -10.17 30.52
C LEU A 106 -2.35 -11.49 29.75
N SER A 107 -3.47 -11.79 29.08
CA SER A 107 -3.56 -12.96 28.20
C SER A 107 -2.71 -12.78 26.94
N GLU A 108 -2.30 -13.89 26.33
CA GLU A 108 -1.55 -13.87 25.06
C GLU A 108 -2.30 -13.12 23.95
N THR A 109 -3.63 -13.24 23.90
CA THR A 109 -4.48 -12.55 22.92
C THR A 109 -4.48 -11.04 23.12
N LYS A 110 -4.51 -10.55 24.36
CA LYS A 110 -4.38 -9.12 24.69
C LYS A 110 -3.00 -8.59 24.32
N ILE A 111 -1.95 -9.32 24.68
CA ILE A 111 -0.56 -8.96 24.35
C ILE A 111 -0.39 -8.88 22.83
N ALA A 112 -0.86 -9.88 22.09
CA ALA A 112 -0.82 -9.88 20.63
C ALA A 112 -1.53 -8.66 20.03
N SER A 113 -2.75 -8.38 20.49
CA SER A 113 -3.54 -7.25 20.01
C SER A 113 -2.86 -5.90 20.30
N LEU A 114 -2.42 -5.67 21.54
CA LEU A 114 -1.72 -4.44 21.95
C LEU A 114 -0.43 -4.23 21.16
N THR A 115 0.35 -5.30 20.95
CA THR A 115 1.63 -5.21 20.24
C THR A 115 1.47 -5.00 18.73
N ASN A 116 0.30 -5.33 18.17
CA ASN A 116 -0.10 -5.03 16.80
C ASN A 116 -0.81 -3.68 16.66
N ASN A 117 -0.77 -2.83 17.70
CA ASN A 117 -1.45 -1.53 17.76
C ASN A 117 -2.97 -1.64 17.53
N THR A 118 -3.58 -2.70 18.05
CA THR A 118 -5.03 -2.93 18.00
C THR A 118 -5.60 -3.01 19.40
N ARG A 119 -6.80 -2.45 19.60
CA ARG A 119 -7.49 -2.48 20.89
C ARG A 119 -8.02 -3.90 21.16
N PRO A 120 -7.62 -4.58 22.25
CA PRO A 120 -8.22 -5.85 22.62
C PRO A 120 -9.72 -5.69 22.91
N ASN A 121 -10.52 -6.70 22.54
CA ASN A 121 -11.97 -6.67 22.73
C ASN A 121 -12.41 -7.02 24.16
N ASP A 122 -11.50 -7.58 24.97
CA ASP A 122 -11.74 -8.14 26.30
C ASP A 122 -11.00 -7.37 27.41
N LEU A 123 -10.68 -6.09 27.19
CA LEU A 123 -10.07 -5.23 28.21
C LEU A 123 -10.98 -5.07 29.44
N THR A 124 -10.40 -5.18 30.63
CA THR A 124 -11.11 -4.77 31.86
C THR A 124 -11.32 -3.25 31.87
N PRO A 125 -12.23 -2.70 32.68
CA PRO A 125 -12.45 -1.25 32.72
C PRO A 125 -11.18 -0.41 32.98
N SER A 126 -10.28 -0.90 33.86
CA SER A 126 -9.01 -0.22 34.15
C SER A 126 -8.00 -0.32 33.00
N GLU A 127 -7.92 -1.48 32.33
CA GLU A 127 -7.08 -1.64 31.13
C GLU A 127 -7.60 -0.81 29.94
N ALA A 128 -8.92 -0.73 29.78
CA ALA A 128 -9.56 0.07 28.74
C ALA A 128 -9.23 1.55 28.91
N VAL A 129 -9.35 2.08 30.13
CA VAL A 129 -8.92 3.44 30.45
C VAL A 129 -7.42 3.63 30.17
N ALA A 130 -6.58 2.65 30.54
CA ALA A 130 -5.15 2.72 30.27
C ALA A 130 -4.85 2.84 28.78
N TYR A 131 -5.46 1.99 27.95
CA TYR A 131 -5.34 2.03 26.50
C TYR A 131 -5.85 3.35 25.93
N ASP A 132 -7.06 3.76 26.30
CA ASP A 132 -7.73 4.93 25.74
C ASP A 132 -6.95 6.23 26.09
N ILE A 133 -6.48 6.40 27.34
CA ILE A 133 -5.64 7.53 27.75
C ILE A 133 -4.29 7.49 27.03
N SER A 134 -3.64 6.33 26.94
CA SER A 134 -2.36 6.19 26.24
C SER A 134 -2.49 6.59 24.77
N GLN A 135 -3.50 6.09 24.07
CA GLN A 135 -3.79 6.45 22.68
C GLN A 135 -4.06 7.95 22.53
N ALA A 136 -4.86 8.55 23.42
CA ALA A 136 -5.13 9.98 23.37
C ALA A 136 -3.86 10.83 23.51
N LEU A 137 -2.97 10.48 24.45
CA LEU A 137 -1.70 11.18 24.64
C LEU A 137 -0.74 11.00 23.46
N LEU A 138 -0.72 9.82 22.84
CA LEU A 138 0.14 9.52 21.68
C LEU A 138 -0.28 10.26 20.40
N HIS A 139 -1.57 10.57 20.22
CA HIS A 139 -2.07 11.32 19.06
C HIS A 139 -1.90 12.84 19.16
N GLY A 140 -1.41 13.35 20.31
CA GLY A 140 -1.20 14.77 20.56
C GLY A 140 -2.48 15.53 20.94
N GLY A 141 -2.29 16.74 21.48
CA GLY A 141 -3.38 17.59 22.00
C GLY A 141 -3.66 17.41 23.50
N PRO A 142 -4.55 18.22 24.09
CA PRO A 142 -4.90 18.10 25.50
C PRO A 142 -5.71 16.83 25.75
N LEU A 143 -5.42 16.14 26.84
CA LEU A 143 -6.23 15.00 27.30
C LEU A 143 -7.65 15.47 27.57
N GLN A 144 -8.64 14.83 26.92
CA GLN A 144 -10.03 15.26 26.99
C GLN A 144 -10.57 15.19 28.43
N PRO A 145 -11.26 16.24 28.94
CA PRO A 145 -11.75 16.27 30.31
C PRO A 145 -12.61 15.07 30.70
N ASP A 146 -13.46 14.58 29.78
CA ASP A 146 -14.33 13.41 30.02
C ASP A 146 -13.53 12.12 30.15
N LEU A 147 -12.47 11.96 29.35
CA LEU A 147 -11.58 10.81 29.44
C LEU A 147 -10.73 10.85 30.72
N TYR A 148 -10.25 12.03 31.10
CA TYR A 148 -9.57 12.24 32.38
C TYR A 148 -10.49 11.90 33.56
N LYS A 149 -11.73 12.41 33.56
CA LYS A 149 -12.73 12.13 34.61
C LYS A 149 -13.04 10.63 34.70
N LYS A 150 -13.32 9.98 33.56
CA LYS A 150 -13.53 8.52 33.49
C LYS A 150 -12.34 7.76 34.05
N GLY A 151 -11.13 8.22 33.75
CA GLY A 151 -9.92 7.66 34.33
C GLY A 151 -9.88 7.83 35.85
N SER A 152 -10.19 9.02 36.36
CA SER A 152 -10.17 9.31 37.79
C SER A 152 -11.20 8.49 38.56
N ASP A 153 -12.36 8.24 37.96
CA ASP A 153 -13.42 7.43 38.56
C ASP A 153 -13.00 5.95 38.68
N ILE A 154 -12.16 5.46 37.76
CA ILE A 154 -11.76 4.04 37.69
C ILE A 154 -10.41 3.77 38.40
N LEU A 155 -9.41 4.63 38.20
CA LEU A 155 -8.05 4.47 38.68
C LEU A 155 -7.72 5.36 39.89
N GLY A 156 -8.63 6.27 40.26
CA GLY A 156 -8.35 7.33 41.20
C GLY A 156 -7.52 8.47 40.59
N ASN A 157 -7.57 9.64 41.22
CA ASN A 157 -6.84 10.84 40.75
C ASN A 157 -5.31 10.66 40.78
N GLU A 158 -4.79 9.82 41.68
CA GLU A 158 -3.36 9.50 41.74
C GLU A 158 -2.97 8.51 40.65
N GLY A 159 -3.79 7.47 40.41
CA GLY A 159 -3.56 6.48 39.35
C GLY A 159 -3.57 7.09 37.94
N VAL A 160 -4.47 8.03 37.65
CA VAL A 160 -4.46 8.74 36.35
C VAL A 160 -3.21 9.58 36.17
N ARG A 161 -2.75 10.28 37.23
CA ARG A 161 -1.51 11.05 37.17
C ARG A 161 -0.32 10.15 36.93
N GLU A 162 -0.22 9.04 37.65
CA GLU A 162 0.81 8.03 37.43
C GLU A 162 0.79 7.50 35.99
N LEU A 163 -0.40 7.19 35.46
CA LEU A 163 -0.56 6.71 34.08
C LEU A 163 -0.06 7.72 33.04
N ILE A 164 -0.38 9.01 33.21
CA ILE A 164 0.11 10.08 32.32
C ILE A 164 1.64 10.16 32.36
N TYR A 165 2.24 10.12 33.56
CA TYR A 165 3.70 10.12 33.70
C TYR A 165 4.33 8.85 33.12
N LEU A 166 3.70 7.69 33.30
CA LEU A 166 4.14 6.41 32.74
C LEU A 166 4.18 6.47 31.21
N VAL A 167 3.10 6.94 30.58
CA VAL A 167 3.02 7.11 29.12
C VAL A 167 4.12 8.05 28.62
N GLY A 168 4.28 9.23 29.24
CA GLY A 168 5.32 10.18 28.87
C GLY A 168 6.73 9.61 29.01
N THR A 169 6.98 8.85 30.08
CA THR A 169 8.27 8.20 30.34
C THR A 169 8.56 7.15 29.27
N TYR A 170 7.58 6.33 28.90
CA TYR A 170 7.77 5.30 27.89
C TYR A 170 7.83 5.85 26.46
N CYS A 171 7.23 7.02 26.18
CA CYS A 171 7.48 7.73 24.93
C CYS A 171 8.97 8.09 24.81
N LEU A 172 9.55 8.66 25.87
CA LEU A 172 10.97 8.98 25.93
C LEU A 172 11.84 7.72 25.76
N VAL A 173 11.52 6.63 26.47
CA VAL A 173 12.23 5.35 26.37
C VAL A 173 12.17 4.77 24.96
N SER A 174 10.97 4.66 24.37
CA SER A 174 10.74 4.18 23.02
C SER A 174 11.49 4.99 21.96
N MET A 175 11.38 6.32 22.01
CA MET A 175 12.09 7.21 21.09
C MET A 175 13.61 7.07 21.22
N THR A 176 14.11 6.94 22.45
CA THR A 176 15.54 6.74 22.73
C THR A 176 16.01 5.40 22.15
N LEU A 177 15.32 4.29 22.45
CA LEU A 177 15.66 2.95 21.96
C LEU A 177 15.75 2.91 20.43
N ASN A 178 14.77 3.51 19.75
CA ASN A 178 14.74 3.57 18.28
C ASN A 178 15.82 4.48 17.70
N GLY A 179 15.99 5.69 18.28
CA GLY A 179 17.01 6.64 17.82
C GLY A 179 18.43 6.07 17.88
N PHE A 180 18.67 5.15 18.82
CA PHE A 180 19.96 4.46 18.97
C PHE A 180 20.01 3.06 18.33
N GLY A 181 18.96 2.63 17.60
CA GLY A 181 18.94 1.35 16.89
C GLY A 181 19.11 0.13 17.81
N VAL A 182 18.58 0.20 19.04
CA VAL A 182 18.74 -0.85 20.04
C VAL A 182 17.89 -2.06 19.66
N GLN A 183 18.54 -3.09 19.13
CA GLN A 183 17.90 -4.35 18.77
C GLN A 183 17.55 -5.18 20.02
N SER A 184 16.51 -6.00 19.90
CA SER A 184 16.18 -7.02 20.91
C SER A 184 17.37 -7.99 21.10
N PRO A 185 17.65 -8.47 22.34
CA PRO A 185 18.76 -9.40 22.62
C PRO A 185 18.48 -10.83 22.13
N VAL A 186 17.31 -11.06 21.51
CA VAL A 186 17.10 -12.19 20.62
C VAL A 186 17.59 -11.74 19.25
N PRO A 187 18.68 -12.30 18.70
CA PRO A 187 19.01 -12.13 17.30
C PRO A 187 17.74 -12.27 16.46
N SER A 188 17.52 -11.40 15.48
CA SER A 188 16.50 -11.62 14.46
C SER A 188 16.64 -12.99 13.78
N SER A 189 17.79 -13.66 13.96
CA SER A 189 18.16 -15.00 13.52
C SER A 189 17.90 -16.16 14.50
N THR A 190 17.50 -15.93 15.77
CA THR A 190 17.09 -17.01 16.70
C THR A 190 15.59 -17.09 16.97
N LEU A 191 14.81 -16.09 16.52
CA LEU A 191 13.60 -16.42 15.79
C LEU A 191 14.11 -17.07 14.51
N GLY A 192 13.85 -18.36 14.29
CA GLY A 192 14.40 -19.06 13.13
C GLY A 192 14.03 -18.36 11.82
N ASN A 193 14.44 -18.96 10.70
CA ASN A 193 13.82 -18.77 9.38
C ASN A 193 12.28 -18.97 9.47
N GLY A 194 11.58 -18.02 10.07
CA GLY A 194 10.42 -18.30 10.90
C GLY A 194 9.66 -17.05 11.32
N ARG A 195 10.04 -15.86 10.83
CA ARG A 195 8.98 -15.02 10.25
C ARG A 195 8.64 -15.70 8.92
N PRO A 196 7.44 -16.27 8.75
CA PRO A 196 7.05 -16.80 7.46
C PRO A 196 7.15 -15.62 6.47
N SER A 197 7.92 -15.80 5.40
CA SER A 197 8.02 -14.75 4.37
C SER A 197 6.63 -14.26 3.98
N GLU A 198 6.46 -12.94 3.82
CA GLU A 198 5.22 -12.41 3.29
C GLU A 198 4.96 -12.89 1.85
N TYR A 199 6.01 -13.23 1.10
CA TYR A 199 5.94 -13.63 -0.30
C TYR A 199 5.54 -15.10 -0.44
N LYS A 200 4.26 -15.32 -0.77
CA LYS A 200 3.67 -16.64 -0.92
C LYS A 200 2.68 -16.67 -2.07
N THR A 201 2.73 -17.76 -2.82
CA THR A 201 1.63 -18.15 -3.67
C THR A 201 0.62 -18.89 -2.80
N ILE A 202 -0.52 -18.26 -2.54
CA ILE A 202 -1.67 -18.90 -1.92
C ILE A 202 -2.73 -19.03 -3.01
N SER A 203 -3.24 -20.24 -3.24
CA SER A 203 -4.30 -20.49 -4.22
C SER A 203 -5.58 -19.81 -3.75
N PRO A 204 -6.13 -18.82 -4.48
CA PRO A 204 -7.41 -18.21 -4.09
C PRO A 204 -8.58 -19.20 -4.24
N MET A 205 -8.38 -20.27 -5.02
CA MET A 205 -9.35 -21.33 -5.24
C MET A 205 -9.50 -22.32 -4.09
N THR A 206 -8.44 -22.52 -3.31
CA THR A 206 -8.41 -23.55 -2.24
C THR A 206 -7.99 -23.01 -0.87
N GLY A 207 -7.39 -21.82 -0.82
CA GLY A 207 -6.76 -21.26 0.39
C GLY A 207 -5.40 -21.87 0.72
N GLU A 208 -4.92 -22.85 -0.06
CA GLU A 208 -3.67 -23.56 0.21
C GLU A 208 -2.44 -22.74 -0.20
N THR A 209 -1.41 -22.78 0.64
CA THR A 209 -0.09 -22.24 0.26
C THR A 209 0.58 -23.19 -0.71
N LEU A 210 0.70 -22.79 -1.98
CA LEU A 210 1.33 -23.58 -3.03
C LEU A 210 2.86 -23.45 -2.99
N ARG A 211 3.37 -22.24 -2.69
CA ARG A 211 4.82 -21.96 -2.66
C ARG A 211 5.12 -20.76 -1.77
N SER A 212 6.25 -20.79 -1.07
CA SER A 212 6.80 -19.65 -0.32
C SER A 212 8.15 -19.24 -0.90
N PHE A 213 8.46 -17.95 -0.82
CA PHE A 213 9.68 -17.36 -1.37
C PHE A 213 10.38 -16.57 -0.27
N PRO A 214 11.68 -16.73 -0.02
CA PRO A 214 12.35 -15.93 1.00
C PRO A 214 12.30 -14.44 0.64
N GLU A 215 12.18 -13.59 1.64
CA GLU A 215 12.45 -12.15 1.46
C GLU A 215 13.92 -11.94 1.09
N THR A 216 14.17 -10.94 0.26
CA THR A 216 15.53 -10.53 -0.10
C THR A 216 16.21 -9.94 1.14
N THR A 217 17.47 -10.30 1.43
CA THR A 217 18.17 -9.74 2.60
C THR A 217 18.54 -8.26 2.38
N ASP A 218 18.87 -7.54 3.44
CA ASP A 218 19.29 -6.13 3.33
C ASP A 218 20.54 -6.00 2.43
N GLU A 219 21.50 -6.90 2.59
CA GLU A 219 22.72 -6.94 1.77
C GLU A 219 22.39 -7.16 0.30
N GLU A 220 21.52 -8.11 -0.01
CA GLU A 220 21.08 -8.42 -1.38
C GLU A 220 20.32 -7.24 -2.00
N VAL A 221 19.48 -6.52 -1.23
CA VAL A 221 18.77 -5.32 -1.69
C VAL A 221 19.77 -4.22 -2.10
N PHE A 222 20.78 -3.94 -1.26
CA PHE A 222 21.76 -2.90 -1.56
C PHE A 222 22.75 -3.29 -2.66
N GLU A 223 23.07 -4.58 -2.79
CA GLU A 223 23.87 -5.09 -3.90
C GLU A 223 23.11 -4.99 -5.23
N ALA A 224 21.82 -5.32 -5.23
CA ALA A 224 20.95 -5.13 -6.39
C ALA A 224 20.85 -3.65 -6.80
N LEU A 225 20.72 -2.75 -5.82
CA LEU A 225 20.73 -1.31 -6.07
C LEU A 225 22.06 -0.82 -6.63
N ASN A 226 23.19 -1.33 -6.10
CA ASN A 226 24.51 -1.01 -6.61
C ASN A 226 24.70 -1.49 -8.05
N THR A 227 24.33 -2.74 -8.34
CA THR A 227 24.36 -3.32 -9.68
C THR A 227 23.53 -2.51 -10.66
N ALA A 228 22.30 -2.13 -10.30
CA ALA A 228 21.44 -1.27 -11.11
C ALA A 228 22.09 0.10 -11.37
N HIS A 229 22.71 0.71 -10.35
CA HIS A 229 23.37 2.01 -10.48
C HIS A 229 24.59 1.98 -11.40
N VAL A 230 25.46 0.99 -11.22
CA VAL A 230 26.65 0.78 -12.07
C VAL A 230 26.22 0.51 -13.51
N ARG A 231 25.26 -0.42 -13.71
CA ARG A 231 24.77 -0.73 -15.06
C ARG A 231 24.12 0.46 -15.74
N TRP A 232 23.31 1.21 -15.00
CA TRP A 232 22.66 2.40 -15.51
C TRP A 232 23.68 3.44 -15.97
N SER A 233 24.64 3.78 -15.10
CA SER A 233 25.58 4.88 -15.32
C SER A 233 26.62 4.60 -16.41
N GLN A 234 27.11 3.35 -16.51
CA GLN A 234 28.24 2.99 -17.38
C GLN A 234 27.83 2.40 -18.74
N ASP A 235 26.57 1.98 -18.91
CA ASP A 235 26.12 1.28 -20.12
C ASP A 235 24.71 1.73 -20.53
N TRP A 236 23.69 1.44 -19.72
CA TRP A 236 22.29 1.49 -20.18
C TRP A 236 21.84 2.88 -20.64
N ARG A 237 22.19 3.92 -19.89
CA ARG A 237 21.85 5.31 -20.23
C ARG A 237 22.59 5.82 -21.47
N LEU A 238 23.69 5.19 -21.86
CA LEU A 238 24.55 5.58 -22.98
C LEU A 238 24.11 4.93 -24.31
N ARG A 239 23.31 3.86 -24.25
CA ARG A 239 22.70 3.27 -25.43
C ARG A 239 21.75 4.27 -26.11
N THR A 240 21.61 4.15 -27.42
CA THR A 240 20.59 4.90 -28.18
C THR A 240 19.18 4.41 -27.82
N VAL A 241 18.16 5.23 -28.08
CA VAL A 241 16.76 4.84 -27.83
C VAL A 241 16.41 3.62 -28.67
N GLU A 242 16.90 3.57 -29.91
CA GLU A 242 16.73 2.49 -30.88
C GLU A 242 17.31 1.16 -30.37
N GLN A 243 18.51 1.17 -29.78
CA GLN A 243 19.12 -0.02 -29.20
C GLN A 243 18.30 -0.57 -28.03
N ARG A 244 17.74 0.31 -27.19
CA ARG A 244 16.86 -0.12 -26.08
C ARG A 244 15.50 -0.61 -26.60
N ALA A 245 14.93 0.07 -27.58
CA ALA A 245 13.70 -0.32 -28.25
C ALA A 245 13.79 -1.72 -28.89
N GLN A 246 14.92 -2.06 -29.52
CA GLN A 246 15.14 -3.40 -30.08
C GLN A 246 15.04 -4.51 -29.02
N LEU A 247 15.58 -4.29 -27.83
CA LEU A 247 15.45 -5.24 -26.72
C LEU A 247 14.00 -5.30 -26.21
N MET A 248 13.32 -4.15 -26.14
CA MET A 248 11.92 -4.09 -25.72
C MET A 248 10.99 -4.83 -26.70
N HIS A 249 11.19 -4.70 -28.02
CA HIS A 249 10.47 -5.52 -29.02
C HIS A 249 10.68 -7.02 -28.81
N LYS A 250 11.91 -7.44 -28.47
CA LYS A 250 12.19 -8.86 -28.14
C LYS A 250 11.43 -9.30 -26.88
N ALA A 251 11.39 -8.46 -25.84
CA ALA A 251 10.61 -8.75 -24.64
C ALA A 251 9.11 -8.89 -24.95
N ALA A 252 8.52 -7.97 -25.71
CA ALA A 252 7.13 -8.06 -26.16
C ALA A 252 6.85 -9.37 -26.94
N LYS A 253 7.76 -9.74 -27.85
CA LYS A 253 7.67 -10.99 -28.62
C LYS A 253 7.69 -12.22 -27.71
N ILE A 254 8.66 -12.32 -26.80
CA ILE A 254 8.78 -13.47 -25.88
C ILE A 254 7.54 -13.58 -24.99
N MET A 255 6.98 -12.45 -24.57
CA MET A 255 5.78 -12.43 -23.75
C MET A 255 4.58 -13.07 -24.47
N ARG A 256 4.40 -12.78 -25.76
CA ARG A 256 3.38 -13.41 -26.61
C ARG A 256 3.67 -14.89 -26.86
N GLU A 257 4.93 -15.26 -27.11
CA GLU A 257 5.33 -16.66 -27.28
C GLU A 257 5.06 -17.51 -26.03
N ARG A 258 5.03 -16.89 -24.85
CA ARG A 258 4.80 -17.55 -23.55
C ARG A 258 3.43 -17.25 -22.96
N GLU A 259 2.47 -16.77 -23.77
CA GLU A 259 1.16 -16.28 -23.31
C GLU A 259 0.48 -17.27 -22.35
N GLU A 260 0.37 -18.53 -22.77
CA GLU A 260 -0.34 -19.55 -22.00
C GLU A 260 0.32 -19.82 -20.64
N HIS A 261 1.65 -19.94 -20.61
CA HIS A 261 2.38 -20.15 -19.36
C HIS A 261 2.19 -18.98 -18.40
N LEU A 262 2.32 -17.75 -18.91
CA LEU A 262 2.17 -16.53 -18.11
C LEU A 262 0.72 -16.37 -17.60
N ALA A 263 -0.28 -16.64 -18.45
CA ALA A 263 -1.68 -16.58 -18.09
C ALA A 263 -2.04 -17.57 -16.97
N GLN A 264 -1.49 -18.79 -17.03
CA GLN A 264 -1.67 -19.79 -15.97
C GLN A 264 -1.08 -19.34 -14.62
N LEU A 265 0.03 -18.57 -14.62
CA LEU A 265 0.55 -17.98 -13.39
C LEU A 265 -0.45 -16.98 -12.80
N ILE A 266 -1.01 -16.09 -13.61
CA ILE A 266 -2.01 -15.10 -13.16
C ILE A 266 -3.24 -15.82 -12.58
N THR A 267 -3.78 -16.80 -13.32
CA THR A 267 -4.95 -17.57 -12.85
C THR A 267 -4.66 -18.27 -11.52
N ARG A 268 -3.47 -18.85 -11.36
CA ARG A 268 -3.07 -19.55 -10.13
C ARG A 268 -2.86 -18.63 -8.93
N GLU A 269 -2.17 -17.50 -9.11
CA GLU A 269 -1.79 -16.63 -7.99
C GLU A 269 -2.84 -15.56 -7.67
N MET A 270 -3.55 -15.05 -8.67
CA MET A 270 -4.54 -13.98 -8.50
C MET A 270 -5.98 -14.50 -8.55
N GLY A 271 -6.23 -15.66 -9.17
CA GLY A 271 -7.58 -16.20 -9.35
C GLY A 271 -8.31 -15.66 -10.58
N LYS A 272 -7.58 -14.98 -11.49
CA LYS A 272 -8.16 -14.42 -12.72
C LYS A 272 -8.67 -15.50 -13.66
N LEU A 273 -9.85 -15.30 -14.23
CA LEU A 273 -10.37 -16.16 -15.29
C LEU A 273 -9.35 -16.26 -16.44
N ILE A 274 -9.07 -17.47 -16.92
CA ILE A 274 -8.02 -17.73 -17.89
C ILE A 274 -8.15 -16.90 -19.19
N PRO A 275 -9.36 -16.59 -19.73
CA PRO A 275 -9.46 -15.71 -20.90
C PRO A 275 -9.03 -14.26 -20.57
N GLN A 276 -9.32 -13.78 -19.36
CA GLN A 276 -8.90 -12.44 -18.92
C GLN A 276 -7.39 -12.40 -18.60
N ALA A 277 -6.82 -13.51 -18.12
CA ALA A 277 -5.38 -13.65 -17.91
C ALA A 277 -4.61 -13.61 -19.23
N ARG A 278 -5.07 -14.33 -20.27
CA ARG A 278 -4.49 -14.24 -21.62
C ARG A 278 -4.57 -12.83 -22.19
N TYR A 279 -5.74 -12.19 -22.06
CA TYR A 279 -5.92 -10.80 -22.46
C TYR A 279 -4.92 -9.85 -21.78
N GLU A 280 -4.69 -10.01 -20.46
CA GLU A 280 -3.70 -9.21 -19.75
C GLU A 280 -2.28 -9.43 -20.29
N VAL A 281 -1.90 -10.67 -20.60
CA VAL A 281 -0.56 -10.95 -21.15
C VAL A 281 -0.39 -10.29 -22.52
N GLY A 282 -1.39 -10.39 -23.40
CA GLY A 282 -1.41 -9.70 -24.68
C GLY A 282 -1.30 -8.18 -24.52
N LEU A 283 -2.16 -7.58 -23.69
CA LEU A 283 -2.15 -6.15 -23.39
C LEU A 283 -0.80 -5.67 -22.84
N SER A 284 -0.17 -6.46 -21.97
CA SER A 284 1.15 -6.14 -21.42
C SER A 284 2.22 -6.15 -22.51
N ALA A 285 2.18 -7.13 -23.42
CA ALA A 285 3.07 -7.17 -24.58
C ALA A 285 2.84 -5.98 -25.52
N ASP A 286 1.59 -5.57 -25.72
CA ASP A 286 1.22 -4.40 -26.52
C ASP A 286 1.79 -3.11 -25.91
N VAL A 287 1.77 -2.96 -24.57
CA VAL A 287 2.42 -1.83 -23.89
C VAL A 287 3.93 -1.80 -24.16
N LEU A 288 4.62 -2.94 -24.02
CA LEU A 288 6.06 -3.02 -24.28
C LEU A 288 6.37 -2.67 -25.74
N GLU A 289 5.62 -3.20 -26.69
CA GLU A 289 5.79 -2.94 -28.12
C GLU A 289 5.47 -1.49 -28.51
N TYR A 290 4.42 -0.90 -27.95
CA TYR A 290 4.05 0.50 -28.19
C TYR A 290 5.22 1.43 -27.85
N TYR A 291 5.80 1.28 -26.66
CA TYR A 291 6.95 2.09 -26.26
C TYR A 291 8.20 1.79 -27.08
N ALA A 292 8.44 0.53 -27.44
CA ALA A 292 9.53 0.18 -28.35
C ALA A 292 9.38 0.88 -29.72
N THR A 293 8.16 0.97 -30.23
CA THR A 293 7.84 1.56 -31.53
C THR A 293 7.94 3.09 -31.52
N HIS A 294 7.43 3.74 -30.47
CA HIS A 294 7.20 5.19 -30.46
C HIS A 294 8.22 6.00 -29.65
N ALA A 295 9.06 5.37 -28.81
CA ALA A 295 9.94 6.11 -27.91
C ALA A 295 10.95 7.03 -28.62
N VAL A 296 11.41 6.67 -29.83
CA VAL A 296 12.31 7.52 -30.62
C VAL A 296 11.67 8.87 -30.90
N ASP A 297 10.39 8.88 -31.30
CA ASP A 297 9.65 10.10 -31.58
C ASP A 297 9.32 10.87 -30.30
N PHE A 298 8.88 10.19 -29.24
CA PHE A 298 8.54 10.82 -27.95
C PHE A 298 9.74 11.51 -27.28
N LEU A 299 10.93 10.95 -27.42
CA LEU A 299 12.15 11.44 -26.75
C LEU A 299 13.01 12.35 -27.64
N LYS A 300 12.63 12.53 -28.91
CA LYS A 300 13.36 13.35 -29.87
C LYS A 300 13.62 14.76 -29.33
N PRO A 301 14.84 15.31 -29.48
CA PRO A 301 15.13 16.69 -29.10
C PRO A 301 14.20 17.67 -29.83
N LYS A 302 13.64 18.64 -29.08
CA LYS A 302 12.70 19.65 -29.61
C LYS A 302 13.39 21.03 -29.59
N ALA A 303 13.49 21.68 -30.75
CA ALA A 303 13.96 23.07 -30.81
C ALA A 303 12.90 24.01 -30.21
N LEU A 304 13.32 25.11 -29.58
CA LEU A 304 12.40 26.14 -29.09
C LEU A 304 12.29 27.27 -30.14
N PRO A 305 11.16 27.37 -30.89
CA PRO A 305 11.08 28.25 -32.06
C PRO A 305 11.32 29.73 -31.75
N GLU A 306 10.89 30.18 -30.57
CA GLU A 306 11.00 31.57 -30.15
C GLU A 306 12.33 31.91 -29.47
N THR A 307 13.25 30.94 -29.35
CA THR A 307 14.54 31.15 -28.68
C THR A 307 15.67 30.50 -29.46
N ASN A 308 16.34 31.30 -30.30
CA ASN A 308 17.44 30.85 -31.17
C ASN A 308 18.50 30.04 -30.40
N GLY A 309 18.97 28.93 -30.98
CA GLY A 309 20.02 28.10 -30.39
C GLY A 309 19.61 27.34 -29.12
N CYS A 310 18.32 27.29 -28.77
CA CYS A 310 17.81 26.46 -27.67
C CYS A 310 17.23 25.14 -28.17
N VAL A 311 17.62 24.05 -27.52
CA VAL A 311 17.07 22.70 -27.72
C VAL A 311 16.69 22.09 -26.38
N LEU A 312 15.50 21.51 -26.29
CA LEU A 312 15.05 20.69 -25.17
C LEU A 312 15.38 19.22 -25.45
N LYS A 313 16.20 18.61 -24.61
CA LYS A 313 16.53 17.17 -24.67
C LYS A 313 15.80 16.41 -23.57
N SER A 314 15.30 15.21 -23.90
CA SER A 314 14.75 14.28 -22.91
C SER A 314 15.85 13.32 -22.48
N GLU A 315 16.17 13.29 -21.18
CA GLU A 315 17.18 12.38 -20.63
C GLU A 315 16.62 11.55 -19.48
N PRO A 316 17.04 10.27 -19.32
CA PRO A 316 16.67 9.48 -18.16
C PRO A 316 17.22 10.10 -16.88
N ILE A 317 16.46 10.02 -15.79
CA ILE A 317 16.85 10.60 -14.51
C ILE A 317 17.65 9.65 -13.63
N GLY A 318 17.50 8.32 -13.77
CA GLY A 318 18.21 7.38 -12.90
C GLY A 318 17.50 6.05 -12.70
N ILE A 319 17.55 5.58 -11.46
CA ILE A 319 16.84 4.38 -11.01
C ILE A 319 15.44 4.80 -10.54
N ILE A 320 14.42 4.12 -11.07
CA ILE A 320 13.03 4.27 -10.65
C ILE A 320 12.67 3.08 -9.78
N PHE A 321 12.18 3.36 -8.57
CA PHE A 321 11.68 2.33 -7.68
C PHE A 321 10.16 2.21 -7.82
N ALA A 322 9.68 1.04 -8.27
CA ALA A 322 8.27 0.78 -8.52
C ALA A 322 7.67 -0.15 -7.46
N ILE A 323 6.49 0.18 -6.97
CA ILE A 323 5.73 -0.63 -6.01
C ILE A 323 4.38 -0.97 -6.66
N GLU A 324 4.23 -2.22 -7.11
CA GLU A 324 3.11 -2.62 -7.97
C GLU A 324 2.17 -3.66 -7.33
N PRO A 325 0.84 -3.56 -7.56
CA PRO A 325 -0.18 -4.35 -6.91
C PRO A 325 -0.39 -5.70 -7.61
N TRP A 326 -1.22 -6.55 -7.02
CA TRP A 326 -1.46 -7.94 -7.47
C TRP A 326 -2.57 -8.10 -8.52
N ASN A 327 -3.39 -7.08 -8.76
CA ASN A 327 -4.67 -7.26 -9.46
C ASN A 327 -4.53 -7.44 -10.98
N PHE A 328 -3.49 -6.85 -11.58
CA PHE A 328 -3.03 -7.15 -12.93
C PHE A 328 -1.50 -7.35 -12.88
N PRO A 329 -1.03 -8.56 -12.52
CA PRO A 329 0.37 -8.83 -12.17
C PRO A 329 1.38 -8.40 -13.22
N TYR A 330 1.08 -8.52 -14.51
CA TYR A 330 2.02 -8.13 -15.56
C TYR A 330 1.74 -6.76 -16.13
N TYR A 331 0.48 -6.39 -16.27
CA TYR A 331 0.12 -5.14 -16.92
C TYR A 331 0.60 -3.93 -16.10
N GLN A 332 0.52 -3.99 -14.76
CA GLN A 332 1.06 -2.93 -13.91
C GLN A 332 2.58 -2.81 -14.03
N LEU A 333 3.30 -3.94 -14.10
CA LEU A 333 4.74 -3.94 -14.33
C LEU A 333 5.11 -3.39 -15.71
N ALA A 334 4.35 -3.73 -16.75
CA ALA A 334 4.59 -3.27 -18.13
C ALA A 334 4.40 -1.76 -18.29
N ARG A 335 3.44 -1.16 -17.58
CA ARG A 335 3.20 0.30 -17.56
C ARG A 335 4.38 1.11 -17.07
N VAL A 336 5.20 0.54 -16.19
CA VAL A 336 6.42 1.16 -15.68
C VAL A 336 7.63 0.72 -16.52
N ALA A 337 7.82 -0.58 -16.71
CA ALA A 337 9.00 -1.12 -17.37
C ALA A 337 9.09 -0.70 -18.84
N GLY A 338 7.97 -0.72 -19.57
CA GLY A 338 7.89 -0.29 -20.98
C GLY A 338 8.50 1.10 -21.21
N PRO A 339 7.90 2.17 -20.65
CA PRO A 339 8.38 3.54 -20.88
C PRO A 339 9.74 3.79 -20.23
N GLN A 340 9.96 3.34 -18.99
CA GLN A 340 11.14 3.76 -18.24
C GLN A 340 12.41 3.09 -18.73
N LEU A 341 12.34 1.81 -19.10
CA LEU A 341 13.52 1.13 -19.64
C LEU A 341 13.88 1.67 -21.03
N VAL A 342 12.92 1.92 -21.92
CA VAL A 342 13.22 2.49 -23.24
C VAL A 342 13.70 3.95 -23.17
N ALA A 343 13.24 4.71 -22.17
CA ALA A 343 13.77 6.05 -21.88
C ALA A 343 15.22 6.04 -21.39
N GLY A 344 15.72 4.88 -20.91
CA GLY A 344 17.09 4.71 -20.43
C GLY A 344 17.24 4.80 -18.92
N ASN A 345 16.13 4.79 -18.17
CA ASN A 345 16.15 4.57 -16.73
C ASN A 345 16.39 3.07 -16.45
N ALA A 346 16.86 2.77 -15.24
CA ALA A 346 16.78 1.41 -14.68
C ALA A 346 15.58 1.32 -13.74
N VAL A 347 15.00 0.14 -13.58
CA VAL A 347 13.80 -0.08 -12.76
C VAL A 347 14.07 -1.17 -11.72
N ILE A 348 13.87 -0.83 -10.45
CA ILE A 348 13.82 -1.79 -9.35
C ILE A 348 12.36 -1.89 -8.91
N VAL A 349 11.85 -3.10 -8.76
CA VAL A 349 10.45 -3.35 -8.45
C VAL A 349 10.32 -4.10 -7.14
N LYS A 350 9.45 -3.61 -6.26
CA LYS A 350 8.82 -4.41 -5.21
C LYS A 350 7.40 -4.77 -5.66
N HIS A 351 7.20 -5.99 -6.11
CA HIS A 351 5.86 -6.46 -6.48
C HIS A 351 5.05 -6.90 -5.24
N ALA A 352 3.78 -7.23 -5.46
CA ALA A 352 2.88 -7.65 -4.40
C ALA A 352 3.25 -9.06 -3.90
N PRO A 353 3.21 -9.30 -2.57
CA PRO A 353 3.65 -10.56 -1.97
C PRO A 353 2.81 -11.79 -2.35
N THR A 354 1.63 -11.57 -2.92
CA THR A 354 0.69 -12.63 -3.31
C THR A 354 0.91 -13.15 -4.73
N VAL A 355 1.72 -12.48 -5.56
CA VAL A 355 1.99 -12.86 -6.96
C VAL A 355 3.49 -13.05 -7.28
N PRO A 356 4.26 -13.75 -6.41
CA PRO A 356 5.72 -13.85 -6.53
C PRO A 356 6.17 -14.63 -7.78
N GLN A 357 5.40 -15.60 -8.29
CA GLN A 357 5.78 -16.31 -9.51
C GLN A 357 5.61 -15.43 -10.75
N CYS A 358 4.54 -14.63 -10.80
CA CYS A 358 4.38 -13.62 -11.84
C CYS A 358 5.57 -12.64 -11.81
N ALA A 359 5.95 -12.15 -10.63
CA ALA A 359 7.09 -11.26 -10.46
C ALA A 359 8.39 -11.82 -11.06
N LEU A 360 8.70 -13.09 -10.76
CA LEU A 360 9.90 -13.77 -11.26
C LEU A 360 9.83 -14.05 -12.76
N ALA A 361 8.66 -14.44 -13.28
CA ALA A 361 8.46 -14.70 -14.70
C ALA A 361 8.64 -13.42 -15.54
N PHE A 362 8.13 -12.28 -15.05
CA PHE A 362 8.33 -10.99 -15.71
C PHE A 362 9.80 -10.53 -15.63
N ALA A 363 10.51 -10.78 -14.53
CA ALA A 363 11.95 -10.52 -14.47
C ALA A 363 12.75 -11.41 -15.43
N GLN A 364 12.36 -12.67 -15.59
CA GLN A 364 12.98 -13.61 -16.54
C GLN A 364 12.77 -13.17 -17.99
N LEU A 365 11.61 -12.57 -18.31
CA LEU A 365 11.31 -12.02 -19.64
C LEU A 365 12.41 -11.08 -20.14
N PHE A 366 12.84 -10.12 -19.30
CA PHE A 366 13.88 -9.17 -19.67
C PHE A 366 15.26 -9.82 -19.81
N ARG A 367 15.59 -10.79 -18.95
CA ARG A 367 16.83 -11.56 -19.08
C ARG A 367 16.89 -12.30 -20.42
N ASP A 368 15.80 -12.97 -20.78
CA ASP A 368 15.71 -13.73 -22.02
C ASP A 368 15.70 -12.83 -23.27
N ALA A 369 15.16 -11.61 -23.14
CA ALA A 369 15.23 -10.59 -24.20
C ALA A 369 16.64 -9.99 -24.37
N GLY A 370 17.57 -10.26 -23.44
CA GLY A 370 18.96 -9.79 -23.48
C GLY A 370 19.17 -8.43 -22.80
N PHE A 371 18.29 -8.02 -21.88
CA PHE A 371 18.54 -6.84 -21.06
C PHE A 371 19.75 -7.09 -20.14
N PRO A 372 20.65 -6.11 -19.99
CA PRO A 372 21.74 -6.22 -19.04
C PRO A 372 21.25 -6.38 -17.60
N GLU A 373 21.98 -7.15 -16.81
CA GLU A 373 21.73 -7.31 -15.38
C GLU A 373 21.70 -5.96 -14.65
N GLY A 374 20.70 -5.77 -13.78
CA GLY A 374 20.47 -4.53 -13.04
C GLY A 374 19.58 -3.50 -13.74
N VAL A 375 19.30 -3.65 -15.05
CA VAL A 375 18.40 -2.72 -15.76
C VAL A 375 16.95 -2.90 -15.32
N TYR A 376 16.51 -4.13 -15.14
CA TYR A 376 15.25 -4.47 -14.49
C TYR A 376 15.52 -5.48 -13.37
N THR A 377 15.13 -5.17 -12.15
CA THR A 377 15.34 -6.04 -10.98
C THR A 377 14.05 -6.13 -10.16
N ASN A 378 13.56 -7.35 -9.92
CA ASN A 378 12.51 -7.59 -8.93
C ASN A 378 13.14 -7.99 -7.60
N LEU A 379 12.71 -7.36 -6.51
CA LEU A 379 13.13 -7.68 -5.15
C LEU A 379 11.92 -8.07 -4.30
N PHE A 380 12.09 -9.09 -3.47
CA PHE A 380 11.11 -9.47 -2.45
C PHE A 380 11.37 -8.68 -1.17
N CYS A 381 11.19 -7.35 -1.27
CA CYS A 381 11.50 -6.43 -0.18
C CYS A 381 10.41 -6.40 0.90
N SER A 382 10.83 -6.25 2.14
CA SER A 382 9.97 -5.77 3.22
C SER A 382 9.60 -4.29 3.03
N ILE A 383 8.63 -3.79 3.80
CA ILE A 383 8.29 -2.36 3.82
C ILE A 383 9.49 -1.52 4.31
N SER A 384 10.28 -2.02 5.26
CA SER A 384 11.47 -1.33 5.78
C SER A 384 12.54 -1.17 4.70
N GLN A 385 12.77 -2.22 3.91
CA GLN A 385 13.72 -2.16 2.79
C GLN A 385 13.24 -1.23 1.68
N ALA A 386 11.95 -1.25 1.33
CA ALA A 386 11.37 -0.30 0.37
C ALA A 386 11.57 1.15 0.81
N ASN A 387 11.37 1.41 2.09
CA ASN A 387 11.65 2.66 2.76
C ASN A 387 13.13 3.07 2.64
N SER A 388 14.07 2.16 2.87
CA SER A 388 15.51 2.44 2.69
C SER A 388 15.88 2.73 1.24
N LEU A 389 15.28 2.02 0.27
CA LEU A 389 15.45 2.31 -1.17
C LEU A 389 14.94 3.71 -1.53
N ILE A 390 13.80 4.13 -0.99
CA ILE A 390 13.26 5.48 -1.20
C ILE A 390 14.17 6.54 -0.59
N ASP A 391 14.94 6.26 0.46
CA ASP A 391 15.87 7.25 1.04
C ASP A 391 17.19 7.35 0.27
N ASP A 392 17.64 6.26 -0.36
CA ASP A 392 18.91 6.22 -1.06
C ASP A 392 18.96 7.23 -2.23
N PHE A 393 20.09 7.94 -2.36
CA PHE A 393 20.25 8.98 -3.38
C PHE A 393 20.34 8.41 -4.81
N ARG A 394 20.64 7.12 -4.98
CA ARG A 394 20.73 6.48 -6.30
C ARG A 394 19.36 6.28 -6.93
N VAL A 395 18.32 6.15 -6.11
CA VAL A 395 16.92 6.18 -6.56
C VAL A 395 16.54 7.63 -6.86
N GLN A 396 15.96 7.90 -8.02
CA GLN A 396 15.68 9.26 -8.50
C GLN A 396 14.18 9.52 -8.70
N GLY A 397 13.38 8.45 -8.78
CA GLY A 397 11.93 8.53 -8.82
C GLY A 397 11.29 7.30 -8.19
N VAL A 398 10.06 7.47 -7.72
CA VAL A 398 9.26 6.41 -7.13
C VAL A 398 7.91 6.36 -7.82
N THR A 399 7.43 5.17 -8.16
CA THR A 399 6.04 4.98 -8.60
C THR A 399 5.36 3.96 -7.73
N LEU A 400 4.10 4.21 -7.39
CA LEU A 400 3.29 3.26 -6.64
C LEU A 400 1.90 3.19 -7.26
N THR A 401 1.46 1.96 -7.50
CA THR A 401 0.06 1.66 -7.77
C THR A 401 -0.54 0.87 -6.62
N GLY A 402 -1.65 1.34 -6.04
CA GLY A 402 -2.24 0.70 -4.86
C GLY A 402 -3.19 1.55 -4.03
N SER A 403 -3.26 1.29 -2.72
CA SER A 403 -4.18 2.03 -1.84
C SER A 403 -3.73 3.47 -1.59
N THR A 404 -4.67 4.41 -1.44
CA THR A 404 -4.39 5.81 -1.08
C THR A 404 -3.52 5.95 0.17
N ARG A 405 -3.70 5.09 1.19
CA ARG A 405 -2.87 5.08 2.41
C ARG A 405 -1.39 4.79 2.11
N ALA A 406 -1.13 3.78 1.27
CA ALA A 406 0.22 3.43 0.87
C ALA A 406 0.83 4.54 0.00
N GLY A 407 0.07 5.08 -0.95
CA GLY A 407 0.49 6.20 -1.79
C GLY A 407 0.86 7.43 -0.98
N ALA A 408 0.05 7.84 0.00
CA ALA A 408 0.34 8.97 0.87
C ALA A 408 1.65 8.76 1.67
N SER A 409 1.86 7.56 2.20
CA SER A 409 3.11 7.21 2.91
C SER A 409 4.34 7.29 2.00
N VAL A 410 4.24 6.79 0.77
CA VAL A 410 5.34 6.85 -0.20
C VAL A 410 5.59 8.28 -0.66
N ALA A 411 4.53 9.05 -0.94
CA ALA A 411 4.63 10.45 -1.34
C ALA A 411 5.32 11.30 -0.27
N GLN A 412 4.94 11.13 1.00
CA GLN A 412 5.55 11.82 2.12
C GLN A 412 7.05 11.57 2.18
N ARG A 413 7.47 10.30 2.09
CA ARG A 413 8.88 9.91 2.18
C ARG A 413 9.67 10.32 0.93
N ALA A 414 9.10 10.15 -0.26
CA ALA A 414 9.70 10.62 -1.50
C ALA A 414 9.90 12.13 -1.49
N GLY A 415 8.92 12.88 -0.99
CA GLY A 415 8.97 14.34 -0.82
C GLY A 415 10.09 14.80 0.14
N GLN A 416 10.26 14.10 1.27
CA GLN A 416 11.39 14.34 2.19
C GLN A 416 12.76 14.18 1.51
N ASN A 417 12.83 13.33 0.50
CA ASN A 417 14.04 13.03 -0.26
C ASN A 417 14.11 13.76 -1.62
N LEU A 418 13.19 14.68 -1.92
CA LEU A 418 13.09 15.43 -3.18
C LEU A 418 13.02 14.52 -4.43
N LYS A 419 12.42 13.34 -4.30
CA LYS A 419 12.26 12.38 -5.40
C LYS A 419 10.95 12.63 -6.14
N LYS A 420 10.97 12.56 -7.47
CA LYS A 420 9.74 12.63 -8.26
C LYS A 420 8.88 11.40 -7.95
N VAL A 421 7.57 11.59 -7.82
CA VAL A 421 6.63 10.51 -7.53
C VAL A 421 5.46 10.51 -8.50
N VAL A 422 5.07 9.32 -8.95
CA VAL A 422 3.84 9.06 -9.73
C VAL A 422 2.99 8.08 -8.93
N LEU A 423 1.70 8.36 -8.80
CA LEU A 423 0.79 7.61 -7.93
C LEU A 423 -0.50 7.30 -8.68
N GLU A 424 -0.82 6.02 -8.85
CA GLU A 424 -2.11 5.52 -9.34
C GLU A 424 -2.85 4.79 -8.20
N MET A 425 -3.86 5.45 -7.61
CA MET A 425 -4.52 4.93 -6.40
C MET A 425 -5.90 4.32 -6.71
N GLY A 426 -6.64 3.96 -5.66
CA GLY A 426 -8.02 3.48 -5.79
C GLY A 426 -8.96 4.45 -6.50
N GLY A 427 -10.10 3.93 -6.95
CA GLY A 427 -11.14 4.69 -7.64
C GLY A 427 -12.54 4.25 -7.21
N SER A 428 -13.47 5.19 -7.02
CA SER A 428 -14.91 4.92 -6.86
C SER A 428 -15.69 5.35 -8.10
N ASP A 429 -15.32 4.76 -9.24
CA ASP A 429 -15.68 5.24 -10.57
C ASP A 429 -17.20 5.25 -10.81
N PRO A 430 -17.77 6.39 -11.23
CA PRO A 430 -19.19 6.49 -11.55
C PRO A 430 -19.51 5.99 -12.96
N PHE A 431 -20.70 5.44 -13.13
CA PHE A 431 -21.29 5.01 -14.40
C PHE A 431 -22.66 5.64 -14.53
N LEU A 432 -22.77 6.68 -15.35
CA LEU A 432 -23.98 7.47 -15.54
C LEU A 432 -24.80 6.89 -16.70
N VAL A 433 -26.10 6.73 -16.44
CA VAL A 433 -27.08 6.32 -17.45
C VAL A 433 -28.03 7.49 -17.65
N LEU A 434 -27.82 8.24 -18.73
CA LEU A 434 -28.64 9.41 -19.08
C LEU A 434 -30.06 9.01 -19.47
N GLU A 435 -30.97 10.00 -19.54
CA GLU A 435 -32.39 9.77 -19.85
C GLU A 435 -32.63 9.14 -21.23
N ASP A 436 -31.74 9.38 -22.17
CA ASP A 436 -31.79 8.88 -23.54
C ASP A 436 -30.90 7.64 -23.77
N ALA A 437 -30.21 7.15 -22.74
CA ALA A 437 -29.31 6.01 -22.84
C ALA A 437 -30.08 4.73 -23.26
N PRO A 438 -29.55 3.94 -24.22
CA PRO A 438 -30.17 2.70 -24.64
C PRO A 438 -29.95 1.60 -23.59
N LEU A 439 -30.95 1.37 -22.71
CA LEU A 439 -30.84 0.42 -21.59
C LEU A 439 -30.47 -1.00 -22.03
N GLU A 440 -30.96 -1.46 -23.18
CA GLU A 440 -30.67 -2.80 -23.73
C GLU A 440 -29.17 -3.04 -23.92
N GLN A 441 -28.42 -2.03 -24.35
CA GLN A 441 -26.96 -2.10 -24.54
C GLN A 441 -26.20 -1.70 -23.28
N THR A 442 -26.78 -0.78 -22.50
CA THR A 442 -26.14 -0.20 -21.31
C THR A 442 -26.07 -1.20 -20.16
N ILE A 443 -27.09 -2.03 -19.95
CA ILE A 443 -27.15 -2.98 -18.84
C ILE A 443 -26.08 -4.09 -18.95
N PRO A 444 -25.90 -4.78 -20.10
CA PRO A 444 -24.79 -5.72 -20.25
C PRO A 444 -23.41 -5.06 -20.09
N ALA A 445 -23.24 -3.84 -20.61
CA ALA A 445 -22.01 -3.08 -20.44
C ALA A 445 -21.74 -2.75 -18.97
N ALA A 446 -22.76 -2.35 -18.20
CA ALA A 446 -22.68 -2.09 -16.77
C ALA A 446 -22.28 -3.34 -15.98
N CYS A 447 -22.91 -4.48 -16.28
CA CYS A 447 -22.55 -5.75 -15.65
C CYS A 447 -21.08 -6.09 -15.92
N LYS A 448 -20.65 -6.03 -17.20
CA LYS A 448 -19.25 -6.29 -17.59
C LYS A 448 -18.28 -5.34 -16.88
N ALA A 449 -18.60 -4.04 -16.83
CA ALA A 449 -17.77 -3.03 -16.18
C ALA A 449 -17.50 -3.34 -14.71
N ARG A 450 -18.50 -3.90 -14.00
CA ARG A 450 -18.39 -4.27 -12.58
C ARG A 450 -17.63 -5.57 -12.34
N ILE A 451 -17.73 -6.54 -13.26
CA ILE A 451 -17.26 -7.92 -13.03
C ILE A 451 -15.93 -8.25 -13.71
N ILE A 452 -15.35 -7.35 -14.52
CA ILE A 452 -13.97 -7.50 -15.01
C ILE A 452 -13.03 -7.72 -13.82
N ALA A 453 -12.18 -8.75 -13.89
CA ALA A 453 -11.32 -9.22 -12.81
C ALA A 453 -12.07 -9.45 -11.48
N MET A 454 -13.33 -9.89 -11.54
CA MET A 454 -14.24 -10.03 -10.39
C MET A 454 -14.40 -8.70 -9.63
N GLY A 455 -14.34 -7.57 -10.35
CA GLY A 455 -14.43 -6.22 -9.80
C GLY A 455 -13.17 -5.73 -9.08
N GLN A 456 -12.06 -6.48 -9.14
CA GLN A 456 -10.78 -6.13 -8.52
C GLN A 456 -9.94 -5.24 -9.45
N ALA A 457 -10.52 -4.14 -9.92
CA ALA A 457 -9.83 -3.16 -10.77
C ALA A 457 -10.09 -1.73 -10.29
N CYS A 458 -9.04 -0.90 -10.32
CA CYS A 458 -9.09 0.50 -9.90
C CYS A 458 -10.17 1.27 -10.70
N VAL A 459 -10.20 1.09 -12.02
CA VAL A 459 -11.16 1.72 -12.94
C VAL A 459 -12.50 0.98 -13.13
N SER A 460 -12.74 -0.12 -12.41
CA SER A 460 -14.02 -0.82 -12.55
C SER A 460 -15.15 0.05 -11.97
N SER A 461 -16.23 0.25 -12.74
CA SER A 461 -17.37 1.12 -12.42
C SER A 461 -18.15 0.68 -11.17
N LYS A 462 -18.03 1.41 -10.05
CA LYS A 462 -18.54 1.02 -8.72
C LYS A 462 -19.91 1.62 -8.41
N ARG A 463 -20.16 2.84 -8.89
CA ARG A 463 -21.37 3.62 -8.59
C ARG A 463 -22.19 3.83 -9.87
N PHE A 464 -23.28 3.10 -10.03
CA PHE A 464 -24.19 3.21 -11.16
C PHE A 464 -25.27 4.25 -10.84
N ILE A 465 -25.34 5.31 -11.63
CA ILE A 465 -26.22 6.45 -11.38
C ILE A 465 -27.19 6.57 -12.56
N VAL A 466 -28.46 6.28 -12.32
CA VAL A 466 -29.48 6.17 -13.37
C VAL A 466 -30.49 7.30 -13.24
N ILE A 467 -30.67 8.08 -14.31
CA ILE A 467 -31.64 9.18 -14.34
C ILE A 467 -33.03 8.64 -14.71
N GLY A 468 -34.01 8.95 -13.87
CA GLY A 468 -35.43 8.62 -14.03
C GLY A 468 -35.84 7.35 -13.27
N LYS A 469 -36.87 7.47 -12.42
CA LYS A 469 -37.35 6.39 -11.54
C LYS A 469 -37.68 5.08 -12.25
N GLU A 470 -38.48 5.13 -13.32
CA GLU A 470 -38.88 3.92 -14.06
C GLU A 470 -37.70 3.29 -14.81
N ARG A 471 -36.79 4.12 -15.35
CA ARG A 471 -35.55 3.65 -15.99
C ARG A 471 -34.64 2.98 -14.98
N GLY A 472 -34.52 3.55 -13.77
CA GLY A 472 -33.81 2.97 -12.65
C GLY A 472 -34.34 1.59 -12.25
N ARG A 473 -35.66 1.41 -12.19
CA ARG A 473 -36.29 0.10 -11.94
C ARG A 473 -35.91 -0.92 -13.02
N LEU A 474 -36.06 -0.57 -14.29
CA LEU A 474 -35.71 -1.44 -15.42
C LEU A 474 -34.21 -1.79 -15.44
N PHE A 475 -33.35 -0.81 -15.15
CA PHE A 475 -31.91 -1.01 -15.06
C PHE A 475 -31.55 -1.99 -13.94
N LEU A 476 -32.11 -1.82 -12.75
CA LEU A 476 -31.86 -2.69 -11.60
C LEU A 476 -32.29 -4.14 -11.88
N GLU A 477 -33.48 -4.32 -12.46
CA GLU A 477 -33.98 -5.64 -12.86
C GLU A 477 -33.13 -6.30 -13.96
N GLY A 478 -32.64 -5.51 -14.92
CA GLY A 478 -31.75 -6.02 -15.95
C GLY A 478 -30.36 -6.37 -15.41
N LEU A 479 -29.77 -5.49 -14.59
CA LEU A 479 -28.45 -5.72 -13.99
C LEU A 479 -28.47 -6.97 -13.10
N LYS A 480 -29.52 -7.14 -12.30
CA LYS A 480 -29.75 -8.37 -11.52
C LYS A 480 -29.79 -9.61 -12.43
N ARG A 481 -30.56 -9.57 -13.52
CA ARG A 481 -30.64 -10.68 -14.49
C ARG A 481 -29.30 -10.99 -15.15
N GLU A 482 -28.46 -9.99 -15.44
CA GLU A 482 -27.12 -10.23 -15.97
C GLU A 482 -26.19 -10.86 -14.92
N MET A 483 -26.24 -10.39 -13.67
CA MET A 483 -25.44 -10.97 -12.58
C MET A 483 -25.84 -12.40 -12.24
N GLU A 484 -27.14 -12.75 -12.31
CA GLU A 484 -27.65 -14.11 -12.09
C GLU A 484 -27.17 -15.13 -13.13
N LYS A 485 -26.73 -14.67 -14.32
CA LYS A 485 -26.16 -15.56 -15.35
C LYS A 485 -24.72 -15.98 -15.04
N LEU A 486 -24.05 -15.30 -14.11
CA LEU A 486 -22.65 -15.55 -13.77
C LEU A 486 -22.53 -16.88 -13.02
N LYS A 487 -21.63 -17.73 -13.51
CA LYS A 487 -21.39 -19.08 -13.02
C LYS A 487 -20.06 -19.10 -12.25
N PRO A 488 -20.09 -19.28 -10.92
CA PRO A 488 -18.88 -19.47 -10.15
C PRO A 488 -18.25 -20.81 -10.50
N GLY A 489 -16.91 -20.88 -10.48
CA GLY A 489 -16.20 -22.09 -10.83
C GLY A 489 -14.69 -21.91 -10.85
N ASP A 490 -14.01 -22.92 -11.37
CA ASP A 490 -12.57 -22.90 -11.57
C ASP A 490 -12.18 -21.81 -12.60
N PRO A 491 -11.35 -20.82 -12.25
CA PRO A 491 -10.92 -19.79 -13.18
C PRO A 491 -10.07 -20.33 -14.35
N ALA A 492 -9.55 -21.56 -14.27
CA ALA A 492 -8.91 -22.24 -15.39
C ALA A 492 -9.92 -22.85 -16.39
N ASP A 493 -11.18 -23.04 -16.00
CA ASP A 493 -12.26 -23.48 -16.89
C ASP A 493 -12.82 -22.28 -17.67
N ALA A 494 -12.77 -22.34 -19.00
CA ALA A 494 -13.25 -21.29 -19.88
C ALA A 494 -14.78 -21.05 -19.80
N SER A 495 -15.55 -21.97 -19.22
CA SER A 495 -16.99 -21.83 -18.99
C SER A 495 -17.33 -21.05 -17.70
N THR A 496 -16.36 -20.85 -16.82
CA THR A 496 -16.49 -20.03 -15.60
C THR A 496 -16.61 -18.56 -15.97
N SER A 497 -17.55 -17.85 -15.33
CA SER A 497 -17.79 -16.43 -15.57
C SER A 497 -17.66 -15.54 -14.33
N ILE A 498 -17.45 -16.13 -13.15
CA ILE A 498 -17.01 -15.41 -11.95
C ILE A 498 -16.01 -16.30 -11.18
N GLY A 499 -14.78 -15.80 -11.00
CA GLY A 499 -13.73 -16.49 -10.25
C GLY A 499 -13.70 -16.10 -8.77
N PRO A 500 -12.72 -16.59 -8.01
CA PRO A 500 -12.50 -16.15 -6.64
C PRO A 500 -11.93 -14.71 -6.62
N LEU A 501 -12.09 -14.05 -5.47
CA LEU A 501 -11.26 -12.92 -5.09
C LEU A 501 -9.86 -13.40 -4.73
N PHE A 502 -8.86 -12.52 -4.79
CA PHE A 502 -7.46 -12.91 -4.63
C PHE A 502 -7.08 -13.47 -3.25
N SER A 503 -7.89 -13.21 -2.20
CA SER A 503 -7.63 -13.68 -0.83
C SER A 503 -8.88 -13.69 0.05
N GLU A 504 -8.84 -14.49 1.13
CA GLU A 504 -9.94 -14.54 2.10
C GLU A 504 -10.15 -13.18 2.80
N ARG A 505 -9.06 -12.47 3.09
CA ARG A 505 -9.14 -11.10 3.64
C ARG A 505 -9.94 -10.15 2.76
N ALA A 506 -9.89 -10.32 1.44
CA ALA A 506 -10.68 -9.52 0.51
C ALA A 506 -12.17 -9.83 0.62
N VAL A 507 -12.52 -11.12 0.74
CA VAL A 507 -13.89 -11.59 0.95
C VAL A 507 -14.44 -11.04 2.27
N GLU A 508 -13.72 -11.23 3.37
CA GLU A 508 -14.11 -10.73 4.70
C GLU A 508 -14.27 -9.21 4.73
N GLY A 509 -13.34 -8.48 4.09
CA GLY A 509 -13.40 -7.03 3.98
C GLY A 509 -14.65 -6.55 3.25
N LEU A 510 -14.98 -7.14 2.10
CA LEU A 510 -16.18 -6.80 1.33
C LEU A 510 -17.46 -7.18 2.06
N LEU A 511 -17.52 -8.36 2.69
CA LEU A 511 -18.66 -8.76 3.53
C LEU A 511 -18.86 -7.77 4.69
N SER A 512 -17.77 -7.30 5.30
CA SER A 512 -17.83 -6.26 6.33
C SER A 512 -18.38 -4.95 5.80
N GLN A 513 -17.92 -4.48 4.63
CA GLN A 513 -18.46 -3.27 3.98
C GLN A 513 -19.96 -3.42 3.66
N ILE A 514 -20.40 -4.57 3.16
CA ILE A 514 -21.81 -4.87 2.87
C ILE A 514 -22.65 -4.82 4.16
N GLU A 515 -22.19 -5.43 5.24
CA GLU A 515 -22.91 -5.43 6.52
C GLU A 515 -22.94 -4.05 7.19
N VAL A 516 -21.87 -3.26 7.07
CA VAL A 516 -21.87 -1.86 7.49
C VAL A 516 -22.87 -1.07 6.65
N ALA A 517 -22.88 -1.22 5.33
CA ALA A 517 -23.82 -0.52 4.47
C ALA A 517 -25.29 -0.79 4.87
N LYS A 518 -25.63 -2.05 5.18
CA LYS A 518 -26.97 -2.43 5.67
C LYS A 518 -27.33 -1.78 7.00
N LYS A 519 -26.38 -1.70 7.95
CA LYS A 519 -26.59 -1.02 9.24
C LYS A 519 -26.89 0.47 9.08
N TYR A 520 -26.37 1.08 8.02
CA TYR A 520 -26.63 2.48 7.63
C TYR A 520 -27.75 2.60 6.59
N GLY A 521 -28.71 1.67 6.59
CA GLY A 521 -29.97 1.79 5.85
C GLY A 521 -29.95 1.32 4.39
N ALA A 522 -28.80 0.93 3.85
CA ALA A 522 -28.73 0.42 2.48
C ALA A 522 -29.42 -0.94 2.34
N LYS A 523 -29.94 -1.23 1.15
CA LYS A 523 -30.62 -2.50 0.83
C LYS A 523 -29.80 -3.32 -0.14
N VAL A 524 -29.64 -4.61 0.17
CA VAL A 524 -29.04 -5.58 -0.76
C VAL A 524 -30.16 -6.20 -1.59
N ILE A 525 -30.13 -5.97 -2.91
CA ILE A 525 -31.14 -6.42 -3.87
C ILE A 525 -30.79 -7.78 -4.49
N HIS A 526 -29.49 -8.07 -4.58
CA HIS A 526 -28.93 -9.32 -5.09
C HIS A 526 -27.58 -9.60 -4.41
N GLY A 527 -27.27 -10.87 -4.18
CA GLY A 527 -26.02 -11.33 -3.59
C GLY A 527 -25.82 -10.95 -2.13
N GLY A 528 -24.61 -10.53 -1.79
CA GLY A 528 -24.21 -10.05 -0.47
C GLY A 528 -23.66 -11.12 0.46
N LYS A 529 -23.43 -12.35 -0.03
CA LYS A 529 -22.94 -13.48 0.78
C LYS A 529 -21.74 -14.16 0.14
N ARG A 530 -21.11 -15.04 0.91
CA ARG A 530 -20.10 -15.97 0.43
C ARG A 530 -20.79 -17.03 -0.44
N ILE A 531 -20.16 -17.39 -1.56
CA ILE A 531 -20.59 -18.57 -2.33
C ILE A 531 -20.09 -19.81 -1.57
N ASP A 532 -20.92 -20.85 -1.49
CA ASP A 532 -20.54 -22.12 -0.86
C ASP A 532 -19.49 -22.85 -1.70
N HIS A 533 -18.23 -22.50 -1.45
CA HIS A 533 -17.06 -23.01 -2.14
C HIS A 533 -15.84 -22.89 -1.21
N PRO A 534 -14.86 -23.82 -1.22
CA PRO A 534 -13.68 -23.75 -0.35
C PRO A 534 -12.81 -22.50 -0.58
N GLY A 535 -12.68 -22.06 -1.83
CA GLY A 535 -11.96 -20.84 -2.21
C GLY A 535 -12.61 -19.51 -1.78
N CYS A 536 -11.97 -18.42 -2.15
CA CYS A 536 -12.27 -17.05 -1.75
C CYS A 536 -13.39 -16.42 -2.60
N PHE A 537 -14.62 -16.95 -2.55
CA PHE A 537 -15.71 -16.50 -3.41
C PHE A 537 -16.71 -15.57 -2.72
N LEU A 538 -17.15 -14.55 -3.46
CA LEU A 538 -18.20 -13.61 -3.06
C LEU A 538 -19.27 -13.54 -4.16
N GLU A 539 -20.55 -13.55 -3.77
CA GLU A 539 -21.65 -13.33 -4.69
C GLU A 539 -21.55 -11.94 -5.34
N PRO A 540 -21.74 -11.81 -6.66
CA PRO A 540 -22.01 -10.51 -7.28
C PRO A 540 -23.15 -9.82 -6.53
N THR A 541 -22.92 -8.60 -6.07
CA THR A 541 -23.79 -7.94 -5.10
C THR A 541 -24.31 -6.63 -5.68
N ILE A 542 -25.60 -6.35 -5.50
CA ILE A 542 -26.22 -5.07 -5.86
C ILE A 542 -26.79 -4.43 -4.61
N ILE A 543 -26.36 -3.19 -4.32
CA ILE A 543 -26.77 -2.40 -3.15
C ILE A 543 -27.45 -1.11 -3.62
N THR A 544 -28.59 -0.80 -3.03
CA THR A 544 -29.39 0.42 -3.27
C THR A 544 -29.66 1.16 -1.95
N ASP A 545 -30.38 2.28 -2.02
CA ASP A 545 -30.79 3.09 -0.85
C ASP A 545 -29.59 3.54 0.02
N ILE A 546 -28.49 3.91 -0.64
CA ILE A 546 -27.25 4.37 -0.01
C ILE A 546 -27.35 5.89 0.18
N SER A 547 -27.50 6.34 1.43
CA SER A 547 -27.48 7.77 1.76
C SER A 547 -26.04 8.31 1.84
N GLU A 548 -25.87 9.63 1.91
CA GLU A 548 -24.55 10.25 2.02
C GLU A 548 -23.84 9.95 3.35
N GLU A 549 -24.61 9.65 4.40
CA GLU A 549 -24.10 9.23 5.71
C GLU A 549 -23.66 7.76 5.72
N ASN A 550 -24.00 6.99 4.68
CA ASN A 550 -23.58 5.60 4.58
C ASN A 550 -22.10 5.54 4.18
N PRO A 551 -21.21 4.87 4.93
CA PRO A 551 -19.78 4.82 4.61
C PRO A 551 -19.48 4.34 3.18
N LEU A 552 -20.30 3.42 2.65
CA LEU A 552 -20.18 2.90 1.30
C LEU A 552 -20.26 3.99 0.22
N PHE A 553 -20.92 5.12 0.51
CA PHE A 553 -21.02 6.26 -0.40
C PHE A 553 -19.65 6.86 -0.76
N GLN A 554 -18.70 6.84 0.19
CA GLN A 554 -17.36 7.42 0.06
C GLN A 554 -16.26 6.37 -0.12
N GLU A 555 -16.55 5.09 0.10
CA GLU A 555 -15.57 4.01 0.05
C GLU A 555 -15.36 3.43 -1.36
N GLU A 556 -14.23 2.74 -1.52
CA GLU A 556 -13.99 1.88 -2.67
C GLU A 556 -14.38 0.44 -2.32
N THR A 557 -15.22 -0.18 -3.14
CA THR A 557 -15.46 -1.64 -3.13
C THR A 557 -14.63 -2.33 -4.19
N PHE A 558 -13.51 -2.93 -3.79
CA PHE A 558 -12.57 -3.60 -4.70
C PHE A 558 -12.96 -5.07 -4.95
N GLY A 559 -14.18 -5.27 -5.45
CA GLY A 559 -14.77 -6.58 -5.73
C GLY A 559 -16.09 -6.46 -6.51
N PRO A 560 -16.90 -7.53 -6.62
CA PRO A 560 -18.08 -7.57 -7.46
C PRO A 560 -19.31 -6.95 -6.76
N VAL A 561 -19.16 -5.75 -6.19
CA VAL A 561 -20.22 -5.03 -5.47
C VAL A 561 -20.59 -3.76 -6.23
N ALA A 562 -21.83 -3.66 -6.69
CA ALA A 562 -22.39 -2.51 -7.40
C ALA A 562 -23.24 -1.66 -6.44
N SER A 563 -22.91 -0.38 -6.34
CA SER A 563 -23.77 0.63 -5.70
C SER A 563 -24.65 1.27 -6.75
N VAL A 564 -25.97 1.23 -6.60
CA VAL A 564 -26.93 1.76 -7.58
C VAL A 564 -27.73 2.93 -6.97
N TYR A 565 -27.66 4.06 -7.64
CA TYR A 565 -28.36 5.30 -7.32
C TYR A 565 -29.38 5.60 -8.42
N ILE A 566 -30.62 5.85 -8.04
CA ILE A 566 -31.69 6.28 -8.96
C ILE A 566 -32.01 7.73 -8.61
N VAL A 567 -31.86 8.62 -9.58
CA VAL A 567 -32.00 10.07 -9.39
C VAL A 567 -32.99 10.66 -10.39
N ASP A 568 -33.56 11.82 -10.08
CA ASP A 568 -34.58 12.45 -10.92
C ASP A 568 -33.99 13.38 -11.99
N THR A 569 -32.76 13.87 -11.80
CA THR A 569 -32.18 14.90 -12.68
C THR A 569 -30.71 14.63 -12.99
N GLU A 570 -30.26 15.16 -14.13
CA GLU A 570 -28.84 15.16 -14.51
C GLU A 570 -27.95 15.92 -13.53
N ALA A 571 -28.42 17.07 -13.03
CA ALA A 571 -27.66 17.87 -12.08
C ALA A 571 -27.33 17.06 -10.82
N GLU A 572 -28.31 16.28 -10.33
CA GLU A 572 -28.10 15.38 -9.20
C GLU A 572 -27.17 14.22 -9.56
N ALA A 573 -27.30 13.65 -10.76
CA ALA A 573 -26.41 12.59 -11.23
C ALA A 573 -24.93 13.02 -11.24
N ILE A 574 -24.65 14.22 -11.76
CA ILE A 574 -23.31 14.82 -11.79
C ILE A 574 -22.82 15.10 -10.37
N ARG A 575 -23.70 15.65 -9.51
CA ARG A 575 -23.36 15.92 -8.10
C ARG A 575 -22.93 14.64 -7.38
N ILE A 576 -23.72 13.57 -7.47
CA ILE A 576 -23.36 12.28 -6.87
C ILE A 576 -22.07 11.74 -7.50
N ALA A 577 -21.93 11.80 -8.83
CA ALA A 577 -20.73 11.33 -9.52
C ALA A 577 -19.45 11.97 -8.97
N ASN A 578 -19.48 13.28 -8.69
CA ASN A 578 -18.35 14.05 -8.18
C ASN A 578 -18.20 14.03 -6.65
N ALA A 579 -19.23 13.59 -5.91
CA ALA A 579 -19.27 13.54 -4.44
C ALA A 579 -18.46 12.39 -3.83
N THR A 580 -17.21 12.23 -4.27
CA THR A 580 -16.26 11.23 -3.80
C THR A 580 -14.85 11.83 -3.69
N PRO A 581 -13.99 11.36 -2.77
CA PRO A 581 -12.59 11.76 -2.73
C PRO A 581 -11.78 11.23 -3.93
N PHE A 582 -12.31 10.26 -4.66
CA PHE A 582 -11.66 9.63 -5.80
C PHE A 582 -11.95 10.38 -7.12
N GLY A 583 -11.18 10.08 -8.16
CA GLY A 583 -11.35 10.66 -9.49
C GLY A 583 -10.43 9.98 -10.51
N LEU A 584 -10.63 8.66 -10.70
CA LEU A 584 -9.78 7.86 -11.59
C LEU A 584 -10.40 7.71 -12.98
N GLY A 585 -11.42 6.87 -13.13
CA GLY A 585 -12.21 6.72 -14.35
C GLY A 585 -13.67 7.11 -14.12
N ALA A 586 -14.43 7.22 -15.21
CA ALA A 586 -15.87 7.46 -15.21
C ALA A 586 -16.48 7.01 -16.55
N SER A 587 -17.76 6.68 -16.56
CA SER A 587 -18.47 6.32 -17.78
C SER A 587 -19.80 7.06 -17.90
N VAL A 588 -20.14 7.51 -19.10
CA VAL A 588 -21.39 8.22 -19.39
C VAL A 588 -22.07 7.58 -20.60
N PHE A 589 -23.29 7.09 -20.43
CA PHE A 589 -24.06 6.45 -21.49
C PHE A 589 -25.25 7.33 -21.91
N GLY A 590 -25.38 7.59 -23.21
CA GLY A 590 -26.40 8.45 -23.80
C GLY A 590 -26.45 8.31 -25.33
N LYS A 591 -27.59 8.58 -25.95
CA LYS A 591 -27.78 8.44 -27.41
C LYS A 591 -27.34 9.69 -28.16
N ASP A 592 -27.63 10.87 -27.62
CA ASP A 592 -27.08 12.14 -28.06
C ASP A 592 -25.62 12.24 -27.60
N LEU A 593 -24.70 12.01 -28.54
CA LEU A 593 -23.26 12.00 -28.25
C LEU A 593 -22.74 13.36 -27.79
N LYS A 594 -23.28 14.44 -28.33
CA LYS A 594 -22.85 15.79 -27.94
C LYS A 594 -23.28 16.05 -26.50
N HIS A 595 -24.52 15.73 -26.18
CA HIS A 595 -25.02 15.83 -24.81
C HIS A 595 -24.22 14.96 -23.82
N ALA A 596 -23.94 13.71 -24.19
CA ALA A 596 -23.15 12.81 -23.34
C ALA A 596 -21.70 13.32 -23.13
N GLN A 597 -21.11 13.97 -24.13
CA GLN A 597 -19.81 14.64 -24.01
C GLN A 597 -19.88 15.88 -23.11
N ASP A 598 -20.92 16.71 -23.26
CA ASP A 598 -21.15 17.87 -22.39
C ASP A 598 -21.34 17.46 -20.92
N VAL A 599 -21.90 16.27 -20.66
CA VAL A 599 -21.96 15.68 -19.31
C VAL A 599 -20.60 15.15 -18.87
N ALA A 600 -19.88 14.45 -19.75
CA ALA A 600 -18.54 13.93 -19.46
C ALA A 600 -17.57 15.03 -19.02
N ASP A 601 -17.61 16.21 -19.65
CA ASP A 601 -16.79 17.38 -19.31
C ASP A 601 -17.05 17.91 -17.89
N LYS A 602 -18.18 17.58 -17.28
CA LYS A 602 -18.57 17.99 -15.93
C LYS A 602 -18.19 16.96 -14.85
N ILE A 603 -17.62 15.80 -15.24
CA ILE A 603 -17.23 14.75 -14.29
C ILE A 603 -15.78 14.95 -13.87
N ASP A 604 -15.56 15.06 -12.56
CA ASP A 604 -14.24 15.22 -11.96
C ASP A 604 -13.48 13.88 -11.90
N SER A 605 -13.00 13.42 -13.05
CA SER A 605 -12.21 12.19 -13.15
C SER A 605 -11.03 12.36 -14.09
N GLY A 606 -9.96 11.59 -13.85
CA GLY A 606 -8.78 11.62 -14.71
C GLY A 606 -9.05 11.09 -16.13
N MET A 607 -10.04 10.22 -16.27
CA MET A 607 -10.47 9.62 -17.52
C MET A 607 -12.00 9.50 -17.56
N VAL A 608 -12.63 9.87 -18.68
CA VAL A 608 -14.08 9.72 -18.86
C VAL A 608 -14.36 9.05 -20.21
N PHE A 609 -15.25 8.05 -20.19
CA PHE A 609 -15.59 7.24 -21.35
C PHE A 609 -17.06 7.41 -21.71
N VAL A 610 -17.34 7.85 -22.94
CA VAL A 610 -18.71 8.01 -23.45
C VAL A 610 -19.14 6.74 -24.19
N ASN A 611 -20.28 6.17 -23.81
CA ASN A 611 -20.83 4.90 -24.35
C ASN A 611 -19.87 3.72 -24.29
N SER A 612 -18.92 3.75 -23.35
CA SER A 612 -18.01 2.68 -23.03
C SER A 612 -17.79 2.67 -21.53
N TYR A 613 -17.61 1.48 -20.96
CA TYR A 613 -16.99 1.38 -19.65
C TYR A 613 -15.49 1.70 -19.77
N ALA A 614 -14.84 2.00 -18.66
CA ALA A 614 -13.41 2.31 -18.65
C ALA A 614 -12.59 1.15 -19.25
N TYR A 615 -11.78 1.48 -20.25
CA TYR A 615 -10.83 0.55 -20.86
C TYR A 615 -9.44 1.17 -20.83
N THR A 616 -8.45 0.37 -21.21
CA THR A 616 -7.07 0.83 -21.33
C THR A 616 -6.46 0.38 -22.64
N ALA A 617 -5.53 1.17 -23.16
CA ALA A 617 -4.73 0.88 -24.33
C ALA A 617 -3.36 1.57 -24.20
N PRO A 618 -2.28 1.03 -24.80
CA PRO A 618 -0.94 1.62 -24.68
C PRO A 618 -0.86 3.11 -25.05
N GLU A 619 -1.66 3.56 -26.02
CA GLU A 619 -1.72 4.92 -26.52
C GLU A 619 -2.62 5.87 -25.71
N ALA A 620 -3.46 5.34 -24.82
CA ALA A 620 -4.41 6.12 -24.04
C ALA A 620 -3.81 6.49 -22.67
N PRO A 621 -3.62 7.78 -22.34
CA PRO A 621 -3.08 8.18 -21.05
C PRO A 621 -3.98 7.69 -19.90
N PHE A 622 -3.36 7.15 -18.85
CA PHE A 622 -4.06 6.61 -17.70
C PHE A 622 -3.57 7.26 -16.40
N GLY A 623 -4.49 7.72 -15.57
CA GLY A 623 -4.17 8.20 -14.23
C GLY A 623 -5.27 9.05 -13.63
N GLY A 624 -5.29 9.16 -12.30
CA GLY A 624 -6.36 9.84 -11.58
C GLY A 624 -6.08 11.31 -11.25
N ILE A 625 -7.02 11.89 -10.53
CA ILE A 625 -6.93 13.15 -9.80
C ILE A 625 -7.45 12.94 -8.36
N LYS A 626 -7.42 13.99 -7.52
CA LYS A 626 -7.87 13.92 -6.11
C LYS A 626 -7.10 12.82 -5.36
N ASN A 627 -7.79 11.98 -4.56
CA ASN A 627 -7.16 10.89 -3.83
C ASN A 627 -6.86 9.65 -4.70
N SER A 628 -7.22 9.68 -5.98
CA SER A 628 -6.81 8.67 -6.97
C SER A 628 -5.36 8.86 -7.46
N GLY A 629 -4.66 9.86 -6.92
CA GLY A 629 -3.24 10.08 -7.16
C GLY A 629 -2.96 11.15 -8.22
N PHE A 630 -1.75 11.14 -8.76
CA PHE A 630 -1.26 12.13 -9.72
C PHE A 630 -0.11 11.59 -10.56
N GLY A 631 0.08 12.23 -11.71
CA GLY A 631 0.91 11.73 -12.81
C GLY A 631 0.10 10.89 -13.80
N ARG A 632 0.72 10.53 -14.91
CA ARG A 632 0.11 9.69 -15.95
C ARG A 632 1.02 8.51 -16.29
N GLU A 633 0.40 7.38 -16.56
CA GLU A 633 1.02 6.21 -17.17
C GLU A 633 0.47 6.02 -18.58
N LEU A 634 1.11 5.17 -19.39
CA LEU A 634 0.79 4.97 -20.82
C LEU A 634 0.98 6.23 -21.69
N SER A 635 0.84 6.10 -23.01
CA SER A 635 0.98 7.17 -24.01
C SER A 635 2.34 7.91 -23.99
N GLU A 636 2.44 9.03 -24.73
CA GLU A 636 3.58 9.96 -24.63
C GLU A 636 3.69 10.56 -23.20
N LEU A 637 2.59 10.70 -22.46
CA LEU A 637 2.61 11.30 -21.14
C LEU A 637 3.37 10.43 -20.12
N GLY A 638 3.18 9.11 -20.15
CA GLY A 638 3.80 8.18 -19.20
C GLY A 638 5.30 8.04 -19.34
N ILE A 639 5.83 8.04 -20.58
CA ILE A 639 7.28 8.12 -20.78
C ILE A 639 7.86 9.47 -20.35
N GLY A 640 7.02 10.51 -20.31
CA GLY A 640 7.37 11.85 -19.87
C GLY A 640 7.57 12.00 -18.37
N GLU A 641 7.08 11.06 -17.55
CA GLU A 641 7.09 11.25 -16.10
C GLU A 641 8.49 11.19 -15.49
N PHE A 642 9.31 10.19 -15.80
CA PHE A 642 10.63 10.06 -15.18
C PHE A 642 11.77 10.42 -16.14
N VAL A 643 11.59 11.50 -16.90
CA VAL A 643 12.64 12.07 -17.77
C VAL A 643 12.89 13.53 -17.43
N ASN A 644 14.16 13.93 -17.45
CA ASN A 644 14.55 15.33 -17.36
C ASN A 644 14.42 15.98 -18.73
N LYS A 645 13.68 17.10 -18.81
CA LYS A 645 13.59 17.95 -20.00
C LYS A 645 14.67 19.03 -19.91
N LYS A 646 15.88 18.70 -20.36
CA LYS A 646 17.08 19.55 -20.25
C LYS A 646 17.13 20.59 -21.36
N LEU A 647 17.19 21.87 -20.98
CA LEU A 647 17.48 22.97 -21.90
C LEU A 647 18.99 23.03 -22.20
N ILE A 648 19.34 23.07 -23.49
CA ILE A 648 20.69 23.39 -23.97
C ILE A 648 20.60 24.63 -24.84
N LYS A 649 21.31 25.69 -24.44
CA LYS A 649 21.51 26.92 -25.22
C LYS A 649 22.90 26.92 -25.82
N THR A 650 23.00 27.03 -27.13
CA THR A 650 24.24 27.31 -27.84
C THR A 650 24.24 28.78 -28.28
N ALA A 651 25.24 29.54 -27.81
CA ALA A 651 25.53 30.88 -28.31
C ALA A 651 26.66 30.80 -29.34
N THR A 652 26.58 31.60 -30.40
CA THR A 652 27.72 31.85 -31.28
C THR A 652 28.70 32.78 -30.56
N LEU A 653 29.99 32.42 -30.59
CA LEU A 653 31.09 33.21 -30.02
C LEU A 653 31.43 34.43 -30.88
#